data_AF-A0AAN9LGP7-F1
#
_entry.id   AF-A0AAN9LGP7-F1
#
_cell.length_a   1.000
_cell.length_b   1.000
_cell.length_c   1.000
_cell.angle_alpha   90.00
_cell.angle_beta   90.00
_cell.angle_gamma   90.00
#
_symmetry.space_group_name_H-M   'P 1'
#
loop_
_entity.id
_entity.type
_entity.pdbx_description
1 polymer ?
#
loop_
_entity_poly.entity_id
_entity_poly.type
_entity_poly.pdbx_seq_one_letter_code
_entity_poly.pdbx_strand_id
1 'polypeptide(L)'
;MEVWNSVVIKMEVLKCESTLKKEEMKKQRNGTEVEQWYCETCGTVISGWVWPMHYCLTASPIALLKICRTHTHNKSAIPTNFSTLGITKTNSLSHPKISAVFQCINHDFIVCSSNLQFSGLTRFKYRVNFVKQRGSEFWSTSHHTLLLISPRYCCASEMASGTVPTPFSTLKTWDSSLGFAKSIDFVRVSDLKSMKSARKKVSIIRNSNPGQDIVELQPASPGSPLLVPRQKYCESLHKTVRRKTSTVMVGNVAIGSEHPIRIQTMTTTDTKDVAGTVEQVMRIADKGADIVRITVQGKKEADACFEIKNTLVQKNYNIPLVADIHFAPTVALRVAECFDKIRVNPGNFADRRAQFEQLEYTEEDYQKELEHIEKVFTPLVEKCKKYGRAMRIGTNHGSLSDRIMSYYGDSPRGMVESAFEFARICRKLDYHNFVFSMKASNPVIMVQAYRLLVAEMYVQGWNYPLHLGVTEAGEGEDGRMKSAIGIGTLLQDGLGDTIRVSLTEPPEEEIDPCRRLANLGMRASQLQKGVEPFEEKNRRYFDFQRRSGQLPVQKEGEEVDYRGVLHRDGSVLMSVSLDQLKTPELLYKSLAAKLIVGMPFKDLATVDSILLRELPPVDDAEARLALKRLVDISMGVITPLSEQLTKPLPNAMVLVNLKELSTGAHKLLPEGTRLVVSVRGDESFEELEILKGADVTMILHDLPYTEDKVSRVHAARRLFEFLSDNSLNFPVIHHIQFPNGTHRDDLVIGAGSDAGALLVDGLGDGLLLEAADKDFEFIRNTSFNLLQGCRMRNTKTEYVSCPSCGRTLFDLQEISAEIREKTSHLPGVSIAIMGCIVNGPGEMADADFGYVGGTPGKIDLYVGKTVVKRGIVMEHATNALIDLIKEHGRWVDPPVEE
;
A
#
# COMPACT_ATOMS: atom_id res chain seq x y z
N MET A 1 -31.13 -18.60 59.77
CA MET A 1 -30.90 -18.56 58.31
C MET A 1 -29.42 -18.24 58.07
N GLU A 2 -28.45 -19.15 58.18
CA GLU A 2 -28.44 -20.60 57.84
C GLU A 2 -28.78 -20.82 56.35
N VAL A 3 -28.06 -21.61 55.55
CA VAL A 3 -26.90 -22.52 55.78
C VAL A 3 -26.21 -22.75 54.40
N TRP A 4 -24.91 -23.05 54.20
CA TRP A 4 -23.73 -23.31 55.07
C TRP A 4 -22.42 -22.95 54.30
N ASN A 5 -21.24 -23.30 54.84
CA ASN A 5 -19.94 -23.28 54.13
C ASN A 5 -19.48 -24.71 53.78
N SER A 6 -18.67 -24.92 52.73
CA SER A 6 -17.35 -25.63 52.78
C SER A 6 -16.77 -26.07 51.42
N VAL A 7 -15.46 -25.83 51.26
CA VAL A 7 -14.41 -26.68 50.64
C VAL A 7 -14.75 -27.51 49.39
N VAL A 8 -14.08 -27.17 48.26
CA VAL A 8 -13.81 -28.11 47.16
C VAL A 8 -12.34 -28.57 47.25
N ILE A 9 -12.11 -29.88 47.12
CA ILE A 9 -10.81 -30.53 47.32
C ILE A 9 -10.01 -30.59 45.99
N LYS A 10 -8.69 -30.41 46.07
CA LYS A 10 -7.76 -30.72 44.95
C LYS A 10 -7.89 -32.20 44.53
N MET A 11 -8.16 -32.45 43.26
CA MET A 11 -7.78 -33.71 42.62
C MET A 11 -6.70 -33.46 41.57
N GLU A 12 -5.45 -33.75 41.92
CA GLU A 12 -4.34 -33.81 40.98
C GLU A 12 -4.43 -35.14 40.22
N VAL A 13 -5.01 -35.11 39.01
CA VAL A 13 -4.99 -36.26 38.10
C VAL A 13 -3.73 -36.17 37.24
N LEU A 14 -2.80 -37.08 37.48
CA LEU A 14 -1.54 -37.21 36.74
C LEU A 14 -1.81 -37.35 35.23
N LYS A 15 -1.27 -36.43 34.43
CA LYS A 15 -1.19 -36.62 32.97
C LYS A 15 -0.23 -37.77 32.68
N CYS A 16 -0.74 -38.85 32.11
CA CYS A 16 0.10 -39.90 31.54
C CYS A 16 0.56 -39.47 30.15
N GLU A 17 1.82 -39.07 30.01
CA GLU A 17 2.43 -38.81 28.71
C GLU A 17 2.91 -40.13 28.10
N SER A 18 2.14 -40.68 27.15
CA SER A 18 2.50 -41.92 26.44
C SER A 18 2.29 -41.77 24.93
N THR A 19 3.37 -41.91 24.16
CA THR A 19 3.33 -41.88 22.69
C THR A 19 2.79 -43.20 22.13
N LEU A 20 1.69 -43.14 21.37
CA LEU A 20 1.27 -44.25 20.53
C LEU A 20 2.13 -44.30 19.27
N LYS A 21 2.68 -45.48 18.94
CA LYS A 21 3.35 -45.78 17.67
C LYS A 21 2.44 -46.65 16.80
N LYS A 22 2.49 -46.43 15.48
CA LYS A 22 1.85 -47.29 14.48
C LYS A 22 2.93 -48.10 13.76
N GLU A 23 2.87 -49.43 13.85
CA GLU A 23 3.77 -50.33 13.11
C GLU A 23 3.07 -50.89 11.87
N GLU A 24 3.64 -50.68 10.68
CA GLU A 24 3.14 -51.26 9.43
C GLU A 24 3.78 -52.62 9.12
N MET A 25 3.13 -53.73 9.51
CA MET A 25 3.52 -55.05 9.00
C MET A 25 3.03 -55.27 7.56
N LYS A 26 3.96 -55.32 6.60
CA LYS A 26 3.66 -55.56 5.17
C LYS A 26 3.84 -57.02 4.77
N LYS A 27 2.76 -57.72 4.40
CA LYS A 27 2.70 -58.67 3.26
C LYS A 27 1.29 -59.11 2.87
N GLN A 28 1.18 -59.66 1.66
CA GLN A 28 -0.07 -59.81 0.91
C GLN A 28 -0.74 -61.18 1.06
N ARG A 29 -2.06 -61.21 1.26
CA ARG A 29 -3.05 -61.76 0.28
C ARG A 29 -4.48 -61.64 0.82
N ASN A 30 -5.42 -61.43 -0.11
CA ASN A 30 -6.87 -61.24 0.09
C ASN A 30 -7.23 -59.97 0.91
N GLY A 31 -8.01 -59.08 0.30
CA GLY A 31 -8.19 -57.71 0.78
C GLY A 31 -9.19 -57.56 1.92
N THR A 32 -8.68 -57.48 3.16
CA THR A 32 -9.33 -56.84 4.32
C THR A 32 -8.23 -56.31 5.23
N GLU A 33 -8.26 -55.01 5.53
CA GLU A 33 -7.34 -54.41 6.49
C GLU A 33 -7.91 -54.49 7.91
N VAL A 34 -7.05 -54.77 8.88
CA VAL A 34 -7.37 -54.77 10.32
C VAL A 34 -6.28 -53.97 11.01
N GLU A 35 -6.63 -52.86 11.65
CA GLU A 35 -5.68 -52.15 12.51
C GLU A 35 -5.56 -52.86 13.86
N GLN A 36 -4.32 -53.04 14.31
CA GLN A 36 -4.00 -53.40 15.68
C GLN A 36 -3.18 -52.29 16.32
N TRP A 37 -3.59 -51.91 17.53
CA TRP A 37 -2.92 -50.90 18.34
C TRP A 37 -2.38 -51.55 19.61
N TYR A 38 -1.13 -51.26 19.96
CA TYR A 38 -0.43 -51.82 21.11
C TYR A 38 0.02 -50.70 22.06
N CYS A 39 -0.19 -50.90 23.37
CA CYS A 39 0.29 -49.97 24.39
C CYS A 39 1.52 -50.56 25.10
N GLU A 40 2.71 -50.01 24.82
CA GLU A 40 3.99 -50.41 25.44
C GLU A 40 3.95 -50.34 26.98
N THR A 41 3.10 -49.48 27.56
CA THR A 41 3.02 -49.23 29.01
C THR A 41 2.11 -50.23 29.77
N CYS A 42 1.20 -50.94 29.09
CA CYS A 42 0.28 -51.90 29.75
C CYS A 42 0.12 -53.24 29.00
N GLY A 43 0.89 -53.49 27.94
CA GLY A 43 0.93 -54.78 27.23
C GLY A 43 -0.35 -55.17 26.50
N THR A 44 -1.34 -54.28 26.41
CA THR A 44 -2.65 -54.57 25.84
C THR A 44 -2.67 -54.34 24.33
N VAL A 45 -3.22 -55.30 23.58
CA VAL A 45 -3.49 -55.24 22.13
C VAL A 45 -4.99 -55.00 21.91
N ILE A 46 -5.33 -54.06 21.03
CA ILE A 46 -6.72 -53.78 20.61
C ILE A 46 -6.82 -53.98 19.09
N SER A 47 -7.84 -54.74 18.64
CA SER A 47 -8.17 -54.93 17.21
C SER A 47 -9.65 -54.68 16.95
N GLY A 48 -9.97 -53.91 15.91
CA GLY A 48 -11.34 -53.60 15.50
C GLY A 48 -11.54 -53.70 13.99
N TRP A 49 -12.75 -54.08 13.56
CA TRP A 49 -13.13 -54.19 12.16
C TRP A 49 -14.09 -53.05 11.79
N VAL A 50 -13.90 -52.41 10.63
CA VAL A 50 -14.74 -51.32 10.15
C VAL A 50 -15.76 -51.83 9.13
N TRP A 51 -17.04 -51.51 9.32
CA TRP A 51 -18.11 -51.69 8.34
C TRP A 51 -18.96 -50.40 8.25
N PRO A 52 -19.36 -49.96 7.04
CA PRO A 52 -20.14 -48.73 6.87
C PRO A 52 -21.66 -48.97 6.94
N MET A 53 -22.37 -48.15 7.71
CA MET A 53 -23.84 -48.03 7.62
C MET A 53 -24.31 -46.60 7.89
N HIS A 54 -25.46 -46.25 7.30
CA HIS A 54 -26.12 -44.95 7.41
C HIS A 54 -27.37 -45.01 8.32
N TYR A 55 -27.79 -43.81 8.75
CA TYR A 55 -29.10 -43.44 9.30
C TYR A 55 -29.47 -43.72 10.78
N CYS A 56 -29.76 -42.61 11.46
CA CYS A 56 -30.77 -42.37 12.51
C CYS A 56 -30.88 -43.26 13.75
N LEU A 57 -30.74 -42.60 14.91
CA LEU A 57 -31.74 -42.67 15.98
C LEU A 57 -32.00 -41.26 16.56
N THR A 58 -33.17 -41.05 17.17
CA THR A 58 -33.71 -39.71 17.52
C THR A 58 -34.15 -39.61 18.98
N ALA A 59 -33.99 -38.44 19.61
CA ALA A 59 -34.77 -38.09 20.81
C ALA A 59 -34.92 -36.56 20.95
N SER A 60 -36.16 -36.08 21.16
CA SER A 60 -36.50 -34.71 21.53
C SER A 60 -37.94 -34.64 22.07
N PRO A 61 -38.22 -33.92 23.19
CA PRO A 61 -39.56 -33.48 23.57
C PRO A 61 -39.82 -32.04 23.06
N ILE A 62 -40.86 -31.72 22.27
CA ILE A 62 -42.32 -31.78 22.50
C ILE A 62 -42.84 -30.58 23.34
N ALA A 63 -43.90 -29.84 22.96
CA ALA A 63 -44.66 -29.71 21.70
C ALA A 63 -45.68 -28.52 21.79
N LEU A 64 -46.63 -28.46 20.82
CA LEU A 64 -47.90 -27.68 20.70
C LEU A 64 -47.83 -26.53 19.67
N LEU A 65 -48.72 -26.38 18.66
CA LEU A 65 -49.93 -27.09 18.19
C LEU A 65 -49.90 -27.17 16.63
N LYS A 66 -50.29 -28.29 15.96
CA LYS A 66 -51.63 -28.62 15.38
C LYS A 66 -52.28 -27.48 14.55
N ILE A 67 -52.90 -27.67 13.36
CA ILE A 67 -53.26 -28.81 12.46
C ILE A 67 -53.84 -28.18 11.14
N CYS A 68 -53.96 -28.75 9.92
CA CYS A 68 -53.41 -29.92 9.17
C CYS A 68 -53.92 -29.86 7.68
N ARG A 69 -53.56 -30.86 6.84
CA ARG A 69 -54.26 -31.33 5.59
C ARG A 69 -54.26 -30.44 4.31
N THR A 70 -54.25 -30.93 3.06
CA THR A 70 -53.75 -32.17 2.39
C THR A 70 -53.71 -31.96 0.85
N HIS A 71 -52.98 -32.79 0.07
CA HIS A 71 -52.92 -32.76 -1.41
C HIS A 71 -54.25 -33.08 -2.14
N THR A 72 -54.39 -32.70 -3.43
CA THR A 72 -54.71 -33.64 -4.58
C THR A 72 -54.72 -33.02 -6.01
N HIS A 73 -54.51 -33.89 -7.02
CA HIS A 73 -54.99 -33.91 -8.44
C HIS A 73 -54.76 -32.81 -9.51
N ASN A 74 -53.67 -32.94 -10.31
CA ASN A 74 -53.59 -33.47 -11.70
C ASN A 74 -54.67 -33.21 -12.82
N LYS A 75 -54.18 -32.90 -14.05
CA LYS A 75 -54.69 -33.12 -15.46
C LYS A 75 -55.86 -32.33 -16.13
N SER A 76 -55.51 -31.52 -17.15
CA SER A 76 -56.10 -31.46 -18.53
C SER A 76 -55.36 -30.38 -19.37
N ALA A 77 -54.90 -30.44 -20.63
CA ALA A 77 -55.14 -31.22 -21.87
C ALA A 77 -55.90 -30.45 -22.99
N ILE A 78 -55.14 -29.92 -23.98
CA ILE A 78 -55.34 -29.71 -25.46
C ILE A 78 -56.76 -29.63 -26.08
N PRO A 79 -57.03 -28.88 -27.21
CA PRO A 79 -56.21 -28.89 -28.45
C PRO A 79 -56.17 -27.67 -29.44
N THR A 80 -55.23 -27.77 -30.40
CA THR A 80 -55.25 -27.32 -31.85
C THR A 80 -55.25 -25.84 -32.32
N ASN A 81 -54.14 -25.50 -33.02
CA ASN A 81 -53.98 -24.96 -34.39
C ASN A 81 -54.81 -23.76 -34.93
N PHE A 82 -54.11 -22.82 -35.61
CA PHE A 82 -54.37 -22.51 -37.05
C PHE A 82 -53.21 -21.81 -37.80
N SER A 83 -53.08 -22.13 -39.10
CA SER A 83 -52.42 -21.41 -40.23
C SER A 83 -51.00 -20.81 -40.14
N THR A 84 -50.15 -21.23 -41.07
CA THR A 84 -48.88 -20.63 -41.49
C THR A 84 -49.02 -19.63 -42.65
N LEU A 85 -48.14 -18.60 -42.69
CA LEU A 85 -47.62 -17.88 -43.87
C LEU A 85 -46.58 -16.85 -43.37
N GLY A 86 -45.41 -16.60 -43.97
CA GLY A 86 -44.75 -17.21 -45.12
C GLY A 86 -44.33 -16.16 -46.16
N ILE A 87 -43.07 -16.24 -46.68
CA ILE A 87 -42.46 -15.52 -47.84
C ILE A 87 -41.37 -14.45 -47.52
N THR A 88 -40.14 -14.95 -47.31
CA THR A 88 -38.84 -14.60 -47.95
C THR A 88 -38.36 -13.16 -48.27
N LYS A 89 -37.09 -12.90 -47.86
CA LYS A 89 -35.96 -12.27 -48.62
C LYS A 89 -36.08 -10.74 -48.96
N THR A 90 -35.01 -9.97 -49.23
CA THR A 90 -33.59 -10.28 -49.55
C THR A 90 -32.61 -9.16 -49.08
N ASN A 91 -31.30 -9.38 -49.27
CA ASN A 91 -30.12 -8.49 -49.30
C ASN A 91 -30.38 -7.03 -49.82
N SER A 92 -29.50 -6.02 -49.66
CA SER A 92 -28.02 -6.06 -49.63
C SER A 92 -27.29 -4.78 -49.16
N LEU A 93 -26.10 -4.98 -48.57
CA LEU A 93 -24.80 -4.27 -48.77
C LEU A 93 -24.66 -2.72 -48.81
N SER A 94 -23.52 -2.31 -48.21
CA SER A 94 -22.56 -1.24 -48.59
C SER A 94 -22.57 0.14 -47.89
N HIS A 95 -21.37 0.51 -47.38
CA HIS A 95 -20.98 1.88 -47.00
C HIS A 95 -20.50 2.66 -48.24
N PRO A 96 -20.40 4.01 -48.19
CA PRO A 96 -19.07 4.60 -47.98
C PRO A 96 -18.96 5.93 -47.20
N LYS A 97 -18.01 5.98 -46.25
CA LYS A 97 -16.93 6.99 -46.06
C LYS A 97 -17.16 8.53 -46.06
N ILE A 98 -16.49 9.16 -45.06
CA ILE A 98 -15.59 10.36 -45.09
C ILE A 98 -16.14 11.79 -44.81
N SER A 99 -15.33 12.53 -44.01
CA SER A 99 -15.28 13.99 -43.68
C SER A 99 -16.57 14.69 -43.20
N ALA A 100 -16.66 15.39 -42.07
CA ALA A 100 -15.74 16.20 -41.23
C ALA A 100 -15.33 17.57 -41.82
N VAL A 101 -15.69 18.65 -41.10
CA VAL A 101 -15.03 19.98 -40.98
C VAL A 101 -15.66 20.74 -39.78
N PHE A 102 -14.98 21.77 -39.26
CA PHE A 102 -15.33 22.67 -38.15
C PHE A 102 -16.55 23.60 -38.49
N GLN A 103 -17.11 24.48 -37.64
CA GLN A 103 -16.54 25.29 -36.54
C GLN A 103 -17.62 25.84 -35.57
N CYS A 104 -17.18 26.48 -34.48
CA CYS A 104 -17.98 26.97 -33.34
C CYS A 104 -18.75 28.29 -33.59
N ILE A 105 -19.71 28.61 -32.69
CA ILE A 105 -20.05 29.97 -32.23
C ILE A 105 -20.71 29.89 -30.84
N ASN A 106 -20.49 30.90 -29.98
CA ASN A 106 -21.08 31.04 -28.63
C ASN A 106 -22.30 31.97 -28.65
N HIS A 107 -23.29 31.77 -27.78
CA HIS A 107 -23.53 32.60 -26.58
C HIS A 107 -24.85 32.30 -25.83
N ASP A 108 -24.77 32.54 -24.53
CA ASP A 108 -25.77 32.76 -23.47
C ASP A 108 -27.26 32.94 -23.81
N PHE A 109 -28.11 32.47 -22.88
CA PHE A 109 -29.25 33.27 -22.41
C PHE A 109 -29.51 33.07 -20.90
N ILE A 110 -29.72 34.18 -20.20
CA ILE A 110 -30.23 34.28 -18.82
C ILE A 110 -31.65 34.82 -18.92
N VAL A 111 -32.60 34.40 -18.05
CA VAL A 111 -33.62 35.27 -17.38
C VAL A 111 -34.65 34.48 -16.54
N CYS A 112 -34.93 35.05 -15.36
CA CYS A 112 -36.07 34.92 -14.43
C CYS A 112 -37.06 33.72 -14.45
N SER A 113 -37.05 33.03 -13.31
CA SER A 113 -38.18 32.86 -12.37
C SER A 113 -39.61 33.33 -12.77
N SER A 114 -40.59 32.48 -12.44
CA SER A 114 -41.96 32.90 -12.08
C SER A 114 -42.57 31.95 -11.03
N ASN A 115 -43.43 32.49 -10.15
CA ASN A 115 -44.04 31.77 -9.03
C ASN A 115 -45.36 31.09 -9.43
N LEU A 116 -45.67 29.94 -8.82
CA LEU A 116 -47.06 29.46 -8.68
C LEU A 116 -47.21 28.53 -7.46
N GLN A 117 -48.13 28.88 -6.56
CA GLN A 117 -48.60 28.02 -5.47
C GLN A 117 -49.94 27.38 -5.89
N PHE A 118 -50.22 26.13 -5.51
CA PHE A 118 -51.09 25.85 -4.34
C PHE A 118 -51.40 24.35 -4.15
N SER A 119 -51.78 24.02 -2.93
CA SER A 119 -52.51 22.81 -2.52
C SER A 119 -51.78 21.46 -2.64
N GLY A 120 -52.18 20.52 -1.79
CA GLY A 120 -51.66 19.15 -1.76
C GLY A 120 -52.61 18.24 -0.99
N LEU A 121 -52.28 16.95 -0.88
CA LEU A 121 -53.09 15.98 -0.14
C LEU A 121 -52.24 14.92 0.56
N THR A 122 -52.62 14.66 1.82
CA THR A 122 -52.38 13.45 2.62
C THR A 122 -52.54 12.14 1.82
N ARG A 123 -51.94 10.97 2.12
CA ARG A 123 -51.35 10.30 3.34
C ARG A 123 -50.60 9.04 2.80
N PHE A 124 -49.90 8.11 3.49
CA PHE A 124 -49.52 7.74 4.87
C PHE A 124 -48.42 6.61 4.73
N LYS A 125 -47.68 6.04 5.70
CA LYS A 125 -47.36 6.26 7.14
C LYS A 125 -46.23 5.28 7.54
N TYR A 126 -45.30 5.64 8.42
CA TYR A 126 -44.64 4.68 9.34
C TYR A 126 -44.33 5.34 10.69
N ARG A 127 -43.90 4.55 11.69
CA ARG A 127 -44.18 4.82 13.12
C ARG A 127 -43.01 4.41 14.03
N VAL A 128 -42.45 5.37 14.77
CA VAL A 128 -41.54 5.12 15.89
C VAL A 128 -42.30 5.33 17.20
N ASN A 129 -42.09 4.46 18.19
CA ASN A 129 -42.76 4.54 19.50
C ASN A 129 -41.86 5.25 20.51
N PHE A 130 -42.39 6.26 21.19
CA PHE A 130 -41.82 6.76 22.45
C PHE A 130 -42.34 5.92 23.64
N VAL A 131 -41.45 5.58 24.57
CA VAL A 131 -41.80 5.10 25.92
C VAL A 131 -41.49 6.22 26.92
N LYS A 132 -42.26 6.30 28.01
CA LYS A 132 -42.36 7.51 28.84
C LYS A 132 -42.53 7.21 30.34
N GLN A 133 -41.55 7.61 31.13
CA GLN A 133 -41.61 7.81 32.60
C GLN A 133 -40.89 9.15 32.87
N ARG A 134 -41.44 10.16 33.56
CA ARG A 134 -41.93 10.21 34.97
C ARG A 134 -40.83 9.79 35.95
N GLY A 135 -40.17 10.65 36.73
CA GLY A 135 -40.25 12.13 36.83
C GLY A 135 -40.70 12.61 38.23
N SER A 136 -39.96 13.57 38.79
CA SER A 136 -40.25 14.22 40.08
C SER A 136 -39.55 15.57 40.16
N GLU A 137 -40.31 16.66 40.26
CA GLU A 137 -39.82 18.00 40.59
C GLU A 137 -39.85 18.19 42.13
N PHE A 138 -38.95 19.00 42.70
CA PHE A 138 -39.18 19.69 43.96
C PHE A 138 -38.39 21.01 44.03
N TRP A 139 -38.80 21.90 44.94
CA TRP A 139 -38.57 23.35 44.86
C TRP A 139 -37.42 23.90 45.74
N SER A 140 -36.63 24.79 45.12
CA SER A 140 -36.21 26.15 45.57
C SER A 140 -35.41 26.43 46.87
N THR A 141 -34.74 27.60 46.83
CA THR A 141 -34.45 28.57 47.91
C THR A 141 -33.34 28.32 48.97
N SER A 142 -32.16 28.89 48.68
CA SER A 142 -31.52 30.01 49.41
C SER A 142 -31.02 29.93 50.88
N HIS A 143 -29.71 30.19 51.03
CA HIS A 143 -29.04 31.04 52.05
C HIS A 143 -29.03 30.60 53.55
N HIS A 144 -27.83 30.31 54.11
CA HIS A 144 -27.19 31.18 55.14
C HIS A 144 -25.74 30.78 55.57
N THR A 145 -24.79 31.66 55.24
CA THR A 145 -23.84 32.40 56.11
C THR A 145 -23.30 31.81 57.45
N LEU A 146 -21.96 31.65 57.52
CA LEU A 146 -21.01 31.78 58.69
C LEU A 146 -21.09 30.88 59.95
N LEU A 147 -19.98 30.20 60.25
CA LEU A 147 -19.14 30.27 61.49
C LEU A 147 -18.01 29.20 61.37
N LEU A 148 -16.74 29.56 61.15
CA LEU A 148 -15.71 29.83 62.17
C LEU A 148 -15.58 28.81 63.30
N ILE A 149 -14.48 28.05 63.30
CA ILE A 149 -13.70 27.62 64.49
C ILE A 149 -12.27 27.27 64.05
N SER A 150 -11.27 27.71 64.83
CA SER A 150 -9.89 27.20 64.82
C SER A 150 -9.21 27.45 66.17
N PRO A 151 -8.33 26.54 66.63
CA PRO A 151 -6.99 26.93 67.11
C PRO A 151 -5.87 26.07 66.47
N ARG A 152 -4.67 26.59 66.15
CA ARG A 152 -3.45 26.77 67.00
C ARG A 152 -2.95 25.46 67.65
N TYR A 153 -1.64 25.14 67.75
CA TYR A 153 -0.34 25.85 67.57
C TYR A 153 0.60 24.99 66.64
N CYS A 154 1.93 25.15 66.44
CA CYS A 154 3.02 25.90 67.11
C CYS A 154 4.22 26.24 66.15
N CYS A 155 5.36 26.62 66.72
CA CYS A 155 6.67 26.91 66.07
C CYS A 155 7.62 25.66 66.11
N ALA A 156 8.90 25.63 65.70
CA ALA A 156 9.97 26.62 65.38
C ALA A 156 11.14 25.87 64.63
N SER A 157 12.30 26.40 64.15
CA SER A 157 12.86 27.73 63.81
C SER A 157 14.29 27.57 63.19
N GLU A 158 14.96 28.69 62.83
CA GLU A 158 16.42 28.85 62.56
C GLU A 158 17.04 28.29 61.24
N MET A 159 18.30 28.65 60.91
CA MET A 159 18.78 29.86 60.20
C MET A 159 20.31 29.79 59.91
N ALA A 160 20.83 30.67 59.02
CA ALA A 160 22.25 31.09 58.86
C ALA A 160 23.28 30.08 58.27
N SER A 161 24.40 30.46 57.63
CA SER A 161 24.80 31.72 56.92
C SER A 161 26.18 31.61 56.20
N GLY A 162 26.35 32.27 55.02
CA GLY A 162 27.66 32.66 54.44
C GLY A 162 28.52 31.57 53.77
N THR A 163 29.57 31.85 52.98
CA THR A 163 30.07 33.12 52.38
C THR A 163 31.06 32.82 51.23
N VAL A 164 31.35 33.79 50.33
CA VAL A 164 32.28 33.66 49.17
C VAL A 164 33.57 34.48 49.42
N PRO A 165 34.74 34.07 48.86
CA PRO A 165 35.51 35.04 48.05
C PRO A 165 36.26 34.45 46.83
N THR A 166 36.43 35.29 45.80
CA THR A 166 37.38 35.20 44.66
C THR A 166 38.66 36.04 44.99
N PRO A 167 39.57 36.57 44.10
CA PRO A 167 39.67 36.60 42.62
C PRO A 167 41.12 36.50 41.99
N PHE A 168 41.25 36.90 40.70
CA PHE A 168 42.47 37.10 39.86
C PHE A 168 43.20 35.84 39.32
N SER A 169 43.86 35.78 38.13
CA SER A 169 43.78 36.45 36.78
C SER A 169 44.81 35.75 35.81
N THR A 170 45.29 36.15 34.60
CA THR A 170 45.27 37.36 33.71
C THR A 170 45.86 37.01 32.30
N LEU A 171 45.39 37.60 31.18
CA LEU A 171 46.05 37.74 29.83
C LEU A 171 46.35 36.44 29.01
N LYS A 172 46.56 36.38 27.66
CA LYS A 172 46.47 37.35 26.53
C LYS A 172 46.24 36.65 25.14
N THR A 173 45.56 37.37 24.23
CA THR A 173 45.50 37.36 22.73
C THR A 173 46.45 36.50 21.85
N TRP A 174 45.93 35.90 20.74
CA TRP A 174 46.20 36.30 19.33
C TRP A 174 45.43 35.50 18.25
N ASP A 175 45.39 36.02 17.01
CA ASP A 175 44.87 35.42 15.75
C ASP A 175 45.86 34.37 15.14
N SER A 176 45.70 33.71 13.97
CA SER A 176 44.88 33.93 12.76
C SER A 176 44.82 32.68 11.82
N SER A 177 43.81 32.63 10.93
CA SER A 177 43.78 32.13 9.53
C SER A 177 44.26 30.72 9.08
N LEU A 178 43.40 30.09 8.24
CA LEU A 178 43.67 29.26 7.02
C LEU A 178 44.60 28.01 7.07
N GLY A 179 44.15 26.88 6.49
CA GLY A 179 45.03 25.74 6.15
C GLY A 179 44.34 24.48 5.61
N PHE A 180 44.44 24.23 4.30
CA PHE A 180 43.79 23.12 3.55
C PHE A 180 44.47 21.74 3.65
N ALA A 181 43.65 20.68 3.44
CA ALA A 181 43.91 19.45 2.64
C ALA A 181 44.72 18.21 3.17
N LYS A 182 44.14 17.02 2.87
CA LYS A 182 44.66 15.80 2.15
C LYS A 182 46.16 15.38 2.27
N SER A 183 46.56 14.09 2.21
CA SER A 183 45.91 12.75 2.15
C SER A 183 46.99 11.62 2.02
N ILE A 184 46.57 10.35 1.82
CA ILE A 184 47.30 9.21 1.16
C ILE A 184 48.23 8.29 2.01
N ASP A 185 47.81 7.01 2.12
CA ASP A 185 48.47 5.70 1.87
C ASP A 185 49.93 5.41 2.33
N PHE A 186 50.37 4.17 2.65
CA PHE A 186 50.43 2.98 1.75
C PHE A 186 50.97 1.69 2.47
N VAL A 187 50.88 0.52 1.79
CA VAL A 187 51.84 -0.65 1.87
C VAL A 187 51.79 -1.53 3.15
N ARG A 188 51.95 -2.89 3.16
CA ARG A 188 52.18 -3.96 2.15
C ARG A 188 51.66 -5.35 2.65
N VAL A 189 51.72 -6.36 1.77
CA VAL A 189 51.42 -7.80 2.03
C VAL A 189 52.71 -8.63 2.25
N SER A 190 52.63 -9.75 2.98
CA SER A 190 53.60 -10.86 3.00
C SER A 190 52.94 -12.21 3.36
N ASP A 191 53.64 -13.34 3.15
CA ASP A 191 53.02 -14.63 2.77
C ASP A 191 53.00 -15.80 3.79
N LEU A 192 51.98 -16.65 3.61
CA LEU A 192 51.92 -18.13 3.81
C LEU A 192 52.43 -18.80 5.09
N LYS A 193 51.48 -19.45 5.82
CA LYS A 193 51.48 -20.92 6.05
C LYS A 193 50.14 -21.46 6.59
N SER A 194 49.90 -22.76 6.39
CA SER A 194 48.62 -23.44 6.65
C SER A 194 48.41 -23.89 8.11
N MET A 195 47.15 -24.00 8.56
CA MET A 195 46.67 -25.15 9.35
C MET A 195 45.13 -25.31 9.27
N LYS A 196 44.61 -26.47 9.72
CA LYS A 196 43.22 -26.90 9.48
C LYS A 196 42.27 -26.64 10.68
N SER A 197 41.01 -26.34 10.35
CA SER A 197 39.79 -26.80 11.05
C SER A 197 39.66 -26.63 12.57
N ALA A 198 38.90 -25.60 12.99
CA ALA A 198 38.07 -25.67 14.19
C ALA A 198 36.80 -24.81 14.04
N ARG A 199 35.60 -25.41 14.15
CA ARG A 199 34.32 -24.66 14.16
C ARG A 199 34.12 -24.01 15.53
N LYS A 200 34.31 -22.69 15.64
CA LYS A 200 33.78 -21.89 16.77
C LYS A 200 32.43 -21.29 16.39
N LYS A 201 31.37 -21.66 17.11
CA LYS A 201 30.14 -20.84 17.14
C LYS A 201 30.46 -19.53 17.88
N VAL A 202 30.15 -18.40 17.27
CA VAL A 202 30.12 -17.09 17.95
C VAL A 202 28.66 -16.68 18.07
N SER A 203 28.18 -16.53 19.31
CA SER A 203 26.85 -16.02 19.60
C SER A 203 26.85 -14.50 19.53
N ILE A 204 26.44 -13.95 18.38
CA ILE A 204 26.26 -12.50 18.22
C ILE A 204 24.91 -12.12 18.82
N ILE A 205 24.93 -11.48 19.99
CA ILE A 205 23.76 -10.81 20.55
C ILE A 205 23.57 -9.52 19.73
N ARG A 206 22.53 -9.46 18.89
CA ARG A 206 22.13 -8.23 18.21
C ARG A 206 21.34 -7.36 19.20
N ASN A 207 21.85 -6.17 19.51
CA ASN A 207 21.01 -5.12 20.11
C ASN A 207 19.99 -4.64 19.06
N SER A 208 18.71 -4.70 19.40
CA SER A 208 17.61 -4.30 18.52
C SER A 208 17.36 -2.79 18.58
N ASN A 209 17.70 -2.07 17.51
CA ASN A 209 17.35 -0.67 17.30
C ASN A 209 16.51 -0.55 16.01
N PRO A 210 15.17 -0.61 16.07
CA PRO A 210 14.32 -0.53 14.88
C PRO A 210 14.30 0.91 14.35
N GLY A 211 14.96 1.16 13.22
CA GLY A 211 14.99 2.49 12.61
C GLY A 211 16.17 2.82 11.67
N GLN A 212 17.05 1.86 11.36
CA GLN A 212 18.15 2.07 10.39
C GLN A 212 18.24 1.02 9.29
N ASP A 213 17.28 0.10 9.17
CA ASP A 213 17.17 -0.80 8.02
C ASP A 213 16.59 -0.08 6.77
N ILE A 214 17.21 1.05 6.42
CA ILE A 214 17.22 1.52 5.03
C ILE A 214 18.01 0.46 4.27
N VAL A 215 17.45 -0.06 3.18
CA VAL A 215 18.18 -0.99 2.31
C VAL A 215 19.27 -0.21 1.58
N GLU A 216 20.45 -0.13 2.19
CA GLU A 216 21.68 0.13 1.44
C GLU A 216 21.81 -0.98 0.39
N LEU A 217 21.57 -0.62 -0.87
CA LEU A 217 21.78 -1.49 -2.02
C LEU A 217 23.28 -1.74 -2.19
N GLN A 218 23.82 -2.67 -1.39
CA GLN A 218 25.23 -3.05 -1.43
C GLN A 218 25.56 -3.78 -2.73
N PRO A 219 26.74 -3.54 -3.35
CA PRO A 219 27.08 -4.14 -4.62
C PRO A 219 27.42 -5.62 -4.41
N ALA A 220 26.64 -6.51 -5.05
CA ALA A 220 26.84 -7.96 -4.93
C ALA A 220 28.21 -8.44 -5.42
N SER A 221 28.92 -7.66 -6.25
CA SER A 221 30.29 -7.93 -6.67
C SER A 221 31.11 -6.65 -6.91
N PRO A 222 32.44 -6.65 -6.66
CA PRO A 222 33.31 -5.53 -6.99
C PRO A 222 33.34 -5.28 -8.50
N GLY A 223 32.92 -4.07 -8.91
CA GLY A 223 32.89 -3.66 -10.32
C GLY A 223 31.51 -3.67 -10.98
N SER A 224 30.47 -4.19 -10.32
CA SER A 224 29.08 -4.01 -10.77
C SER A 224 28.60 -2.59 -10.46
N PRO A 225 28.25 -1.75 -11.45
CA PRO A 225 27.76 -0.40 -11.20
C PRO A 225 26.28 -0.46 -10.77
N LEU A 226 26.05 -0.50 -9.46
CA LEU A 226 24.75 -0.22 -8.83
C LEU A 226 24.09 1.03 -9.42
N LEU A 227 24.93 2.06 -9.61
CA LEU A 227 24.55 3.33 -10.17
C LEU A 227 24.84 3.33 -11.67
N VAL A 228 23.82 2.97 -12.44
CA VAL A 228 23.75 3.38 -13.84
C VAL A 228 23.89 4.92 -13.87
N PRO A 229 24.69 5.51 -14.79
CA PRO A 229 24.79 6.96 -14.95
C PRO A 229 23.40 7.61 -15.17
N ARG A 230 23.31 8.96 -15.15
CA ARG A 230 22.06 9.66 -15.48
C ARG A 230 21.63 9.42 -16.94
N GLN A 231 20.99 8.29 -17.16
CA GLN A 231 20.39 7.88 -18.42
C GLN A 231 18.94 8.31 -18.45
N LYS A 232 18.48 8.67 -19.64
CA LYS A 232 17.08 8.96 -19.94
C LYS A 232 16.22 7.72 -19.62
N TYR A 233 15.17 7.89 -18.82
CA TYR A 233 14.19 6.82 -18.52
C TYR A 233 12.75 7.21 -18.89
N CYS A 234 12.50 8.45 -19.27
CA CYS A 234 11.21 9.01 -19.71
C CYS A 234 11.45 9.97 -20.88
N GLU A 235 10.39 10.45 -21.56
CA GLU A 235 10.57 11.37 -22.71
C GLU A 235 10.79 12.84 -22.29
N SER A 236 10.39 13.23 -21.08
CA SER A 236 10.65 14.54 -20.47
C SER A 236 10.64 14.44 -18.94
N LEU A 237 11.48 15.24 -18.28
CA LEU A 237 11.56 15.36 -16.81
C LEU A 237 10.74 16.55 -16.26
N HIS A 238 10.12 17.34 -17.14
CA HIS A 238 9.40 18.58 -16.79
C HIS A 238 7.96 18.60 -17.32
N LYS A 239 7.50 17.59 -18.06
CA LYS A 239 6.10 17.37 -18.44
C LYS A 239 5.77 15.90 -18.75
N THR A 240 4.52 15.48 -18.54
CA THR A 240 4.08 14.11 -18.83
C THR A 240 3.99 13.83 -20.33
N VAL A 241 4.91 13.02 -20.86
CA VAL A 241 4.94 12.61 -22.28
C VAL A 241 5.04 11.09 -22.36
N ARG A 242 4.02 10.42 -22.92
CA ARG A 242 4.04 8.96 -23.07
C ARG A 242 5.27 8.49 -23.86
N ARG A 243 6.03 7.56 -23.27
CA ARG A 243 7.16 6.87 -23.92
C ARG A 243 6.72 6.24 -25.24
N LYS A 244 7.53 6.39 -26.29
CA LYS A 244 7.27 5.71 -27.56
C LYS A 244 7.57 4.21 -27.41
N THR A 245 6.56 3.40 -27.67
CA THR A 245 6.62 1.93 -27.62
C THR A 245 6.03 1.30 -28.88
N SER A 246 6.51 0.11 -29.23
CA SER A 246 5.99 -0.71 -30.32
C SER A 246 4.59 -1.26 -30.01
N THR A 247 3.80 -1.55 -31.05
CA THR A 247 2.49 -2.19 -30.87
C THR A 247 2.64 -3.70 -30.70
N VAL A 248 2.12 -4.25 -29.60
CA VAL A 248 2.02 -5.70 -29.31
C VAL A 248 0.56 -6.12 -29.39
N MET A 249 0.26 -7.16 -30.18
CA MET A 249 -1.09 -7.66 -30.40
C MET A 249 -1.41 -8.83 -29.48
N VAL A 250 -2.46 -8.67 -28.68
CA VAL A 250 -2.99 -9.66 -27.73
C VAL A 250 -4.39 -10.06 -28.22
N GLY A 251 -4.45 -11.07 -29.09
CA GLY A 251 -5.69 -11.39 -29.81
C GLY A 251 -6.09 -10.21 -30.69
N ASN A 252 -7.28 -9.65 -30.44
CA ASN A 252 -7.78 -8.43 -31.10
C ASN A 252 -7.38 -7.12 -30.39
N VAL A 253 -6.75 -7.17 -29.21
CA VAL A 253 -6.39 -5.97 -28.43
C VAL A 253 -4.94 -5.55 -28.68
N ALA A 254 -4.76 -4.29 -29.09
CA ALA A 254 -3.46 -3.67 -29.27
C ALA A 254 -2.96 -2.99 -27.97
N ILE A 255 -1.72 -3.27 -27.58
CA ILE A 255 -1.00 -2.64 -26.46
C ILE A 255 0.16 -1.82 -27.02
N GLY A 256 0.28 -0.55 -26.64
CA GLY A 256 1.44 0.29 -26.99
C GLY A 256 1.16 1.79 -26.85
N SER A 257 2.12 2.61 -27.29
CA SER A 257 2.11 4.07 -27.15
C SER A 257 1.06 4.77 -28.03
N GLU A 258 0.64 4.11 -29.10
CA GLU A 258 -0.37 4.59 -30.06
C GLU A 258 -1.81 4.22 -29.64
N HIS A 259 -1.95 3.45 -28.55
CA HIS A 259 -3.22 2.89 -28.08
C HIS A 259 -3.56 3.40 -26.67
N PRO A 260 -4.84 3.36 -26.25
CA PRO A 260 -5.21 3.55 -24.86
C PRO A 260 -4.49 2.57 -23.94
N ILE A 261 -4.21 2.99 -22.70
CA ILE A 261 -3.60 2.14 -21.68
C ILE A 261 -4.60 1.04 -21.29
N ARG A 262 -4.27 -0.21 -21.63
CA ARG A 262 -5.20 -1.35 -21.52
C ARG A 262 -5.39 -1.83 -20.08
N ILE A 263 -6.64 -2.05 -19.67
CA ILE A 263 -7.01 -2.53 -18.34
C ILE A 263 -7.00 -4.07 -18.31
N GLN A 264 -6.33 -4.67 -17.33
CA GLN A 264 -6.35 -6.12 -17.12
C GLN A 264 -6.68 -6.47 -15.67
N THR A 265 -7.35 -7.60 -15.48
CA THR A 265 -7.56 -8.25 -14.17
C THR A 265 -7.27 -9.76 -14.29
N MET A 266 -7.51 -10.54 -13.23
CA MET A 266 -7.22 -11.97 -13.13
C MET A 266 -8.34 -12.72 -12.43
N THR A 267 -8.71 -13.90 -12.94
CA THR A 267 -9.73 -14.75 -12.31
C THR A 267 -9.27 -15.31 -10.96
N THR A 268 -10.22 -15.38 -10.02
CA THR A 268 -10.06 -16.01 -8.70
C THR A 268 -10.64 -17.42 -8.67
N THR A 269 -11.46 -17.80 -9.65
CA THR A 269 -11.96 -19.18 -9.80
C THR A 269 -10.84 -20.19 -10.05
N ASP A 270 -11.05 -21.41 -9.56
CA ASP A 270 -10.26 -22.58 -9.95
C ASP A 270 -10.49 -22.86 -11.44
N THR A 271 -9.43 -22.84 -12.25
CA THR A 271 -9.50 -23.02 -13.72
C THR A 271 -10.10 -24.37 -14.15
N LYS A 272 -10.18 -25.36 -13.26
CA LYS A 272 -10.88 -26.63 -13.53
C LYS A 272 -12.40 -26.49 -13.47
N ASP A 273 -12.94 -25.48 -12.78
CA ASP A 273 -14.32 -25.06 -12.94
C ASP A 273 -14.44 -24.20 -14.19
N VAL A 274 -14.67 -24.87 -15.33
CA VAL A 274 -14.94 -24.24 -16.62
C VAL A 274 -16.16 -23.33 -16.55
N ALA A 275 -17.21 -23.70 -15.81
CA ALA A 275 -18.46 -22.96 -15.78
C ALA A 275 -18.32 -21.64 -15.01
N GLY A 276 -17.84 -21.68 -13.76
CA GLY A 276 -17.59 -20.50 -12.95
C GLY A 276 -16.49 -19.60 -13.54
N THR A 277 -15.45 -20.18 -14.15
CA THR A 277 -14.41 -19.39 -14.82
C THR A 277 -14.94 -18.68 -16.08
N VAL A 278 -15.78 -19.33 -16.89
CA VAL A 278 -16.46 -18.67 -18.02
C VAL A 278 -17.37 -17.54 -17.53
N GLU A 279 -18.14 -17.76 -16.46
CA GLU A 279 -19.03 -16.72 -15.91
C GLU A 279 -18.24 -15.53 -15.36
N GLN A 280 -17.18 -15.76 -14.58
CA GLN A 280 -16.36 -14.67 -14.06
C GLN A 280 -15.66 -13.89 -15.19
N VAL A 281 -15.17 -14.57 -16.24
CA VAL A 281 -14.62 -13.89 -17.43
C VAL A 281 -15.67 -13.04 -18.15
N MET A 282 -16.93 -13.48 -18.22
CA MET A 282 -18.02 -12.67 -18.77
C MET A 282 -18.26 -11.42 -17.92
N ARG A 283 -18.44 -11.54 -16.59
CA ARG A 283 -18.67 -10.40 -15.69
C ARG A 283 -17.52 -9.38 -15.73
N ILE A 284 -16.28 -9.86 -15.80
CA ILE A 284 -15.07 -9.03 -15.99
C ILE A 284 -15.10 -8.27 -17.33
N ALA A 285 -15.51 -8.92 -18.42
CA ALA A 285 -15.64 -8.29 -19.73
C ALA A 285 -16.78 -7.25 -19.75
N ASP A 286 -17.93 -7.57 -19.14
CA ASP A 286 -19.10 -6.69 -19.04
C ASP A 286 -18.81 -5.44 -18.18
N LYS A 287 -17.97 -5.57 -17.15
CA LYS A 287 -17.42 -4.46 -16.36
C LYS A 287 -16.38 -3.61 -17.13
N GLY A 288 -15.94 -4.06 -18.30
CA GLY A 288 -15.10 -3.29 -19.23
C GLY A 288 -13.59 -3.42 -19.02
N ALA A 289 -13.08 -4.62 -18.70
CA ALA A 289 -11.66 -4.93 -18.84
C ALA A 289 -11.30 -5.22 -20.32
N ASP A 290 -10.08 -4.87 -20.76
CA ASP A 290 -9.62 -5.21 -22.12
C ASP A 290 -9.15 -6.67 -22.24
N ILE A 291 -8.58 -7.24 -21.17
CA ILE A 291 -7.85 -8.52 -21.17
C ILE A 291 -8.04 -9.24 -19.82
N VAL A 292 -8.26 -10.55 -19.83
CA VAL A 292 -8.38 -11.36 -18.59
C VAL A 292 -7.25 -12.37 -18.45
N ARG A 293 -6.69 -12.48 -17.24
CA ARG A 293 -5.68 -13.48 -16.90
C ARG A 293 -6.29 -14.65 -16.12
N ILE A 294 -5.87 -15.87 -16.45
CA ILE A 294 -6.33 -17.11 -15.81
C ILE A 294 -5.09 -17.92 -15.38
N THR A 295 -5.14 -18.56 -14.20
CA THR A 295 -4.01 -19.37 -13.71
C THR A 295 -3.95 -20.72 -14.42
N VAL A 296 -2.76 -21.19 -14.81
CA VAL A 296 -2.62 -22.54 -15.38
C VAL A 296 -1.43 -23.24 -14.72
N GLN A 297 -1.72 -24.07 -13.72
CA GLN A 297 -0.68 -24.77 -12.94
C GLN A 297 -0.23 -26.09 -13.58
N GLY A 298 -1.15 -26.84 -14.18
CA GLY A 298 -0.92 -28.20 -14.65
C GLY A 298 -1.69 -28.53 -15.92
N LYS A 299 -1.71 -29.82 -16.26
CA LYS A 299 -2.33 -30.30 -17.49
C LYS A 299 -3.86 -30.16 -17.47
N LYS A 300 -4.51 -30.41 -16.33
CA LYS A 300 -5.99 -30.36 -16.22
C LYS A 300 -6.52 -28.94 -16.45
N GLU A 301 -5.81 -27.96 -15.92
CA GLU A 301 -6.11 -26.54 -16.06
C GLU A 301 -5.87 -26.11 -17.53
N ALA A 302 -4.82 -26.63 -18.17
CA ALA A 302 -4.55 -26.41 -19.59
C ALA A 302 -5.55 -27.10 -20.53
N ASP A 303 -6.11 -28.24 -20.14
CA ASP A 303 -7.19 -28.91 -20.87
C ASP A 303 -8.47 -28.06 -20.77
N ALA A 304 -8.85 -27.63 -19.56
CA ALA A 304 -9.98 -26.74 -19.30
C ALA A 304 -9.88 -25.39 -20.05
N CYS A 305 -8.68 -24.85 -20.28
CA CYS A 305 -8.47 -23.61 -21.06
C CYS A 305 -9.06 -23.69 -22.48
N PHE A 306 -9.05 -24.85 -23.14
CA PHE A 306 -9.68 -25.00 -24.46
C PHE A 306 -11.21 -24.89 -24.35
N GLU A 307 -11.81 -25.54 -23.36
CA GLU A 307 -13.26 -25.51 -23.13
C GLU A 307 -13.74 -24.10 -22.72
N ILE A 308 -12.98 -23.41 -21.87
CA ILE A 308 -13.23 -22.01 -21.48
C ILE A 308 -13.22 -21.10 -22.72
N LYS A 309 -12.16 -21.12 -23.54
CA LYS A 309 -12.05 -20.26 -24.73
C LYS A 309 -13.16 -20.58 -25.75
N ASN A 310 -13.44 -21.86 -25.99
CA ASN A 310 -14.51 -22.27 -26.91
C ASN A 310 -15.89 -21.82 -26.43
N THR A 311 -16.19 -21.98 -25.14
CA THR A 311 -17.48 -21.59 -24.56
C THR A 311 -17.69 -20.07 -24.57
N LEU A 312 -16.64 -19.29 -24.30
CA LEU A 312 -16.68 -17.83 -24.41
C LEU A 312 -16.96 -17.38 -25.85
N VAL A 313 -16.26 -17.95 -26.85
CA VAL A 313 -16.49 -17.65 -28.27
C VAL A 313 -17.91 -18.04 -28.71
N GLN A 314 -18.43 -19.20 -28.26
CA GLN A 314 -19.83 -19.60 -28.52
C GLN A 314 -20.86 -18.64 -27.89
N LYS A 315 -20.51 -18.00 -26.76
CA LYS A 315 -21.29 -16.94 -26.11
C LYS A 315 -21.01 -15.54 -26.69
N ASN A 316 -20.20 -15.43 -27.76
CA ASN A 316 -19.75 -14.18 -28.39
C ASN A 316 -18.83 -13.28 -27.52
N TYR A 317 -18.26 -13.82 -26.44
CA TYR A 317 -17.24 -13.14 -25.61
C TYR A 317 -15.85 -13.34 -26.23
N ASN A 318 -15.40 -12.33 -26.96
CA ASN A 318 -14.14 -12.36 -27.70
C ASN A 318 -12.95 -11.72 -26.94
N ILE A 319 -13.06 -11.61 -25.61
CA ILE A 319 -12.00 -11.01 -24.77
C ILE A 319 -10.71 -11.87 -24.83
N PRO A 320 -9.52 -11.26 -24.98
CA PRO A 320 -8.26 -12.00 -24.96
C PRO A 320 -7.93 -12.60 -23.60
N LEU A 321 -7.45 -13.84 -23.61
CA LEU A 321 -7.09 -14.61 -22.42
C LEU A 321 -5.58 -14.75 -22.28
N VAL A 322 -5.09 -14.52 -21.05
CA VAL A 322 -3.67 -14.65 -20.66
C VAL A 322 -3.49 -15.84 -19.74
N ALA A 323 -2.63 -16.80 -20.11
CA ALA A 323 -2.25 -17.88 -19.21
C ALA A 323 -1.14 -17.42 -18.26
N ASP A 324 -1.35 -17.53 -16.95
CA ASP A 324 -0.30 -17.24 -15.96
C ASP A 324 0.49 -18.51 -15.61
N ILE A 325 1.65 -18.68 -16.24
CA ILE A 325 2.56 -19.81 -16.04
C ILE A 325 3.66 -19.46 -15.04
N HIS A 326 4.02 -20.46 -14.23
CA HIS A 326 5.17 -20.46 -13.33
C HIS A 326 6.11 -21.62 -13.75
N PHE A 327 6.16 -22.72 -12.98
CA PHE A 327 7.13 -23.83 -13.12
C PHE A 327 6.92 -24.84 -14.28
N ALA A 328 6.11 -24.54 -15.30
CA ALA A 328 5.60 -25.59 -16.22
C ALA A 328 5.71 -25.24 -17.72
N PRO A 329 6.91 -25.39 -18.33
CA PRO A 329 7.11 -25.16 -19.78
C PRO A 329 6.22 -26.01 -20.68
N THR A 330 5.98 -27.29 -20.34
CA THR A 330 5.09 -28.19 -21.10
C THR A 330 3.63 -27.75 -21.06
N VAL A 331 3.19 -27.11 -19.97
CA VAL A 331 1.87 -26.51 -19.81
C VAL A 331 1.77 -25.25 -20.65
N ALA A 332 2.77 -24.36 -20.60
CA ALA A 332 2.84 -23.15 -21.45
C ALA A 332 2.71 -23.49 -22.95
N LEU A 333 3.44 -24.52 -23.40
CA LEU A 333 3.35 -25.01 -24.77
C LEU A 333 1.94 -25.49 -25.13
N ARG A 334 1.18 -26.07 -24.20
CA ARG A 334 -0.19 -26.54 -24.46
C ARG A 334 -1.16 -25.37 -24.61
N VAL A 335 -1.15 -24.42 -23.68
CA VAL A 335 -2.09 -23.28 -23.72
C VAL A 335 -1.78 -22.24 -24.81
N ALA A 336 -0.55 -22.19 -25.34
CA ALA A 336 -0.21 -21.34 -26.48
C ALA A 336 -1.00 -21.66 -27.76
N GLU A 337 -1.64 -22.83 -27.82
CA GLU A 337 -2.53 -23.21 -28.94
C GLU A 337 -3.90 -22.54 -28.84
N CYS A 338 -4.45 -22.32 -27.64
CA CYS A 338 -5.81 -21.79 -27.43
C CYS A 338 -5.88 -20.35 -26.89
N PHE A 339 -4.91 -19.91 -26.10
CA PHE A 339 -4.90 -18.58 -25.46
C PHE A 339 -4.09 -17.55 -26.24
N ASP A 340 -4.47 -16.29 -26.09
CA ASP A 340 -3.95 -15.17 -26.90
C ASP A 340 -2.57 -14.68 -26.42
N LYS A 341 -2.24 -14.91 -25.14
CA LYS A 341 -0.99 -14.49 -24.50
C LYS A 341 -0.53 -15.42 -23.39
N ILE A 342 0.78 -15.57 -23.25
CA ILE A 342 1.42 -16.32 -22.15
C ILE A 342 2.17 -15.35 -21.23
N ARG A 343 1.97 -15.41 -19.91
CA ARG A 343 2.93 -14.85 -18.95
C ARG A 343 3.97 -15.91 -18.61
N VAL A 344 5.22 -15.49 -18.63
CA VAL A 344 6.38 -16.21 -18.11
C VAL A 344 6.95 -15.42 -16.94
N ASN A 345 7.42 -16.14 -15.91
CA ASN A 345 8.14 -15.57 -14.78
C ASN A 345 9.60 -16.07 -14.86
N PRO A 346 10.58 -15.21 -15.18
CA PRO A 346 11.97 -15.64 -15.40
C PRO A 346 12.54 -16.54 -14.30
N GLY A 347 12.55 -16.09 -13.04
CA GLY A 347 13.16 -16.78 -11.90
C GLY A 347 12.44 -18.05 -11.40
N ASN A 348 11.54 -18.63 -12.19
CA ASN A 348 10.95 -19.96 -11.91
C ASN A 348 10.39 -20.68 -13.15
N PHE A 349 10.70 -20.25 -14.38
CA PHE A 349 10.22 -20.94 -15.60
C PHE A 349 11.15 -22.06 -16.06
N ALA A 350 12.46 -21.81 -16.07
CA ALA A 350 13.50 -22.81 -16.32
C ALA A 350 14.15 -23.23 -15.00
N ASP A 351 14.55 -22.22 -14.21
CA ASP A 351 15.09 -22.37 -12.87
C ASP A 351 14.09 -23.08 -11.94
N ARG A 352 14.61 -23.89 -10.99
CA ARG A 352 13.79 -24.39 -9.88
C ARG A 352 13.31 -23.21 -9.01
N ARG A 353 12.29 -23.44 -8.18
CA ARG A 353 11.91 -22.48 -7.14
C ARG A 353 13.14 -22.12 -6.30
N ALA A 354 13.42 -20.82 -6.18
CA ALA A 354 14.45 -20.29 -5.30
C ALA A 354 14.39 -20.89 -3.89
N GLN A 355 15.55 -21.25 -3.36
CA GLN A 355 15.73 -21.76 -2.00
C GLN A 355 16.32 -20.70 -1.06
N PHE A 356 16.72 -19.53 -1.60
CA PHE A 356 17.38 -18.43 -0.91
C PHE A 356 18.76 -18.80 -0.34
N GLU A 357 19.43 -19.76 -0.98
CA GLU A 357 20.82 -20.12 -0.69
C GLU A 357 21.77 -19.14 -1.42
N GLN A 358 22.76 -18.59 -0.72
CA GLN A 358 23.85 -17.87 -1.38
C GLN A 358 24.81 -18.89 -2.01
N LEU A 359 24.98 -18.80 -3.33
CA LEU A 359 25.84 -19.67 -4.11
C LEU A 359 26.98 -18.87 -4.72
N GLU A 360 28.22 -19.31 -4.50
CA GLU A 360 29.37 -18.81 -5.26
C GLU A 360 29.32 -19.38 -6.67
N TYR A 361 29.19 -18.51 -7.67
CA TYR A 361 29.19 -18.87 -9.09
C TYR A 361 30.50 -18.43 -9.75
N THR A 362 30.99 -19.22 -10.68
CA THR A 362 31.96 -18.75 -11.69
C THR A 362 31.25 -18.17 -12.90
N GLU A 363 31.93 -17.34 -13.69
CA GLU A 363 31.38 -16.80 -14.93
C GLU A 363 31.03 -17.93 -15.93
N GLU A 364 31.83 -19.00 -15.97
CA GLU A 364 31.53 -20.20 -16.73
C GLU A 364 30.26 -20.92 -16.24
N ASP A 365 29.98 -20.91 -14.93
CA ASP A 365 28.74 -21.50 -14.38
C ASP A 365 27.51 -20.65 -14.69
N TYR A 366 27.61 -19.33 -14.61
CA TYR A 366 26.53 -18.43 -15.02
C TYR A 366 26.16 -18.61 -16.49
N GLN A 367 27.17 -18.71 -17.36
CA GLN A 367 26.97 -18.92 -18.80
C GLN A 367 26.28 -20.27 -19.11
N LYS A 368 26.58 -21.35 -18.36
CA LYS A 368 25.86 -22.65 -18.48
C LYS A 368 24.39 -22.54 -18.11
N GLU A 369 24.05 -21.75 -17.09
CA GLU A 369 22.65 -21.52 -16.70
C GLU A 369 21.90 -20.70 -17.77
N LEU A 370 22.55 -19.71 -18.39
CA LEU A 370 21.97 -18.99 -19.55
C LEU A 370 21.69 -19.92 -20.74
N GLU A 371 22.59 -20.86 -21.04
CA GLU A 371 22.39 -21.89 -22.07
C GLU A 371 21.25 -22.86 -21.71
N HIS A 372 21.10 -23.20 -20.42
CA HIS A 372 19.97 -23.99 -19.93
C HIS A 372 18.63 -23.26 -20.13
N ILE A 373 18.57 -21.99 -19.73
CA ILE A 373 17.39 -21.12 -19.90
C ILE A 373 17.01 -21.02 -21.38
N GLU A 374 17.98 -20.76 -22.29
CA GLU A 374 17.72 -20.71 -23.73
C GLU A 374 17.13 -22.03 -24.24
N LYS A 375 17.70 -23.17 -23.85
CA LYS A 375 17.25 -24.50 -24.25
C LYS A 375 15.82 -24.83 -23.78
N VAL A 376 15.44 -24.39 -22.58
CA VAL A 376 14.10 -24.63 -22.01
C VAL A 376 13.06 -23.64 -22.57
N PHE A 377 13.46 -22.40 -22.85
CA PHE A 377 12.56 -21.32 -23.25
C PHE A 377 12.32 -21.23 -24.76
N THR A 378 13.32 -21.55 -25.60
CA THR A 378 13.23 -21.49 -27.08
C THR A 378 11.97 -22.14 -27.66
N PRO A 379 11.57 -23.37 -27.26
CA PRO A 379 10.36 -24.01 -27.82
C PRO A 379 9.08 -23.21 -27.57
N LEU A 380 8.99 -22.44 -26.47
CA LEU A 380 7.84 -21.58 -26.19
C LEU A 380 7.87 -20.32 -27.06
N VAL A 381 9.05 -19.72 -27.26
CA VAL A 381 9.23 -18.56 -28.15
C VAL A 381 8.85 -18.92 -29.59
N GLU A 382 9.36 -20.04 -30.11
CA GLU A 382 9.00 -20.55 -31.44
C GLU A 382 7.50 -20.82 -31.58
N LYS A 383 6.88 -21.43 -30.56
CA LYS A 383 5.44 -21.74 -30.59
C LYS A 383 4.57 -20.49 -30.51
N CYS A 384 4.96 -19.50 -29.72
CA CYS A 384 4.30 -18.18 -29.69
C CYS A 384 4.46 -17.45 -31.03
N LYS A 385 5.66 -17.48 -31.64
CA LYS A 385 5.92 -16.92 -32.99
C LYS A 385 5.05 -17.59 -34.05
N LYS A 386 4.98 -18.93 -34.05
CA LYS A 386 4.16 -19.72 -34.99
C LYS A 386 2.66 -19.40 -34.93
N TYR A 387 2.10 -19.24 -33.73
CA TYR A 387 0.66 -19.00 -33.53
C TYR A 387 0.31 -17.51 -33.36
N GLY A 388 1.25 -16.59 -33.57
CA GLY A 388 1.03 -15.15 -33.41
C GLY A 388 0.63 -14.73 -31.99
N ARG A 389 0.99 -15.52 -30.97
CA ARG A 389 0.64 -15.22 -29.57
C ARG A 389 1.51 -14.09 -29.05
N ALA A 390 1.04 -13.39 -28.03
CA ALA A 390 1.85 -12.46 -27.27
C ALA A 390 2.53 -13.13 -26.08
N MET A 391 3.55 -12.47 -25.52
CA MET A 391 4.13 -12.86 -24.23
C MET A 391 4.15 -11.69 -23.24
N ARG A 392 4.15 -11.99 -21.94
CA ARG A 392 4.63 -11.09 -20.88
C ARG A 392 5.83 -11.74 -20.21
N ILE A 393 7.01 -11.13 -20.35
CA ILE A 393 8.18 -11.46 -19.53
C ILE A 393 8.02 -10.63 -18.25
N GLY A 394 7.61 -11.27 -17.16
CA GLY A 394 7.19 -10.58 -15.95
C GLY A 394 7.89 -11.08 -14.71
N THR A 395 8.88 -10.31 -14.25
CA THR A 395 9.61 -10.55 -13.00
C THR A 395 8.81 -10.02 -11.81
N ASN A 396 8.77 -10.79 -10.73
CA ASN A 396 8.33 -10.32 -9.41
C ASN A 396 9.55 -10.26 -8.48
N HIS A 397 9.63 -9.25 -7.60
CA HIS A 397 10.70 -9.06 -6.62
C HIS A 397 10.86 -10.31 -5.74
N GLY A 398 9.75 -10.80 -5.16
CA GLY A 398 9.75 -12.01 -4.35
C GLY A 398 10.09 -13.31 -5.09
N SER A 399 10.28 -13.31 -6.41
CA SER A 399 10.55 -14.52 -7.19
C SER A 399 11.71 -14.39 -8.17
N LEU A 400 12.75 -13.65 -7.79
CA LEU A 400 14.08 -13.80 -8.38
C LEU A 400 14.61 -15.22 -8.10
N SER A 401 15.43 -15.77 -9.00
CA SER A 401 16.09 -17.06 -8.78
C SER A 401 17.39 -16.89 -7.99
N ASP A 402 17.83 -17.95 -7.31
CA ASP A 402 19.03 -17.95 -6.45
C ASP A 402 20.28 -17.43 -7.19
N ARG A 403 20.37 -17.71 -8.50
CA ARG A 403 21.38 -17.19 -9.44
C ARG A 403 21.37 -15.67 -9.55
N ILE A 404 20.21 -15.07 -9.83
CA ILE A 404 20.06 -13.61 -9.92
C ILE A 404 20.30 -12.95 -8.56
N MET A 405 19.80 -13.55 -7.49
CA MET A 405 20.01 -13.05 -6.12
C MET A 405 21.49 -13.09 -5.72
N SER A 406 22.24 -14.10 -6.13
CA SER A 406 23.68 -14.21 -5.85
C SER A 406 24.52 -13.23 -6.67
N TYR A 407 24.16 -12.94 -7.93
CA TYR A 407 24.91 -12.03 -8.81
C TYR A 407 24.55 -10.54 -8.69
N TYR A 408 23.29 -10.21 -8.40
CA TYR A 408 22.78 -8.84 -8.42
C TYR A 408 22.04 -8.42 -7.13
N GLY A 409 21.92 -9.32 -6.16
CA GLY A 409 21.15 -9.08 -4.92
C GLY A 409 19.64 -9.09 -5.13
N ASP A 410 18.92 -8.93 -4.01
CA ASP A 410 17.48 -8.68 -3.97
C ASP A 410 17.25 -7.18 -4.32
N SER A 411 17.30 -6.86 -5.62
CA SER A 411 17.47 -5.47 -6.10
C SER A 411 16.71 -5.14 -7.38
N PRO A 412 16.46 -3.84 -7.67
CA PRO A 412 15.95 -3.38 -8.96
C PRO A 412 16.81 -3.85 -10.15
N ARG A 413 18.14 -3.96 -9.99
CA ARG A 413 19.01 -4.46 -11.08
C ARG A 413 18.80 -5.95 -11.33
N GLY A 414 18.69 -6.76 -10.28
CA GLY A 414 18.36 -8.18 -10.39
C GLY A 414 17.02 -8.41 -11.08
N MET A 415 16.00 -7.61 -10.75
CA MET A 415 14.69 -7.66 -11.44
C MET A 415 14.81 -7.41 -12.96
N VAL A 416 15.62 -6.42 -13.35
CA VAL A 416 15.84 -6.03 -14.75
C VAL A 416 16.61 -7.10 -15.52
N GLU A 417 17.76 -7.57 -15.02
CA GLU A 417 18.57 -8.58 -15.72
C GLU A 417 17.82 -9.90 -15.88
N SER A 418 17.08 -10.33 -14.86
CA SER A 418 16.23 -11.53 -14.93
C SER A 418 15.21 -11.47 -16.09
N ALA A 419 14.65 -10.29 -16.40
CA ALA A 419 13.79 -10.13 -17.58
C ALA A 419 14.60 -10.02 -18.89
N PHE A 420 15.78 -9.39 -18.86
CA PHE A 420 16.60 -9.18 -20.04
C PHE A 420 17.19 -10.49 -20.59
N GLU A 421 17.51 -11.47 -19.76
CA GLU A 421 17.94 -12.82 -20.20
C GLU A 421 16.91 -13.46 -21.15
N PHE A 422 15.65 -13.51 -20.73
CA PHE A 422 14.56 -14.03 -21.54
C PHE A 422 14.30 -13.14 -22.77
N ALA A 423 14.44 -11.82 -22.66
CA ALA A 423 14.29 -10.90 -23.79
C ALA A 423 15.41 -11.01 -24.84
N ARG A 424 16.65 -11.27 -24.42
CA ARG A 424 17.81 -11.56 -25.28
C ARG A 424 17.52 -12.80 -26.13
N ILE A 425 17.00 -13.88 -25.52
CA ILE A 425 16.57 -15.10 -26.23
C ILE A 425 15.42 -14.82 -27.22
N CYS A 426 14.39 -14.07 -26.81
CA CYS A 426 13.31 -13.66 -27.71
C CYS A 426 13.83 -12.91 -28.94
N ARG A 427 14.79 -11.99 -28.78
CA ARG A 427 15.41 -11.25 -29.89
C ARG A 427 16.32 -12.11 -30.77
N LYS A 428 17.07 -13.06 -30.18
CA LYS A 428 17.89 -14.04 -30.91
C LYS A 428 17.04 -14.87 -31.90
N LEU A 429 15.78 -15.10 -31.54
CA LEU A 429 14.79 -15.85 -32.33
C LEU A 429 13.85 -14.93 -33.17
N ASP A 430 14.16 -13.63 -33.28
CA ASP A 430 13.34 -12.64 -34.00
C ASP A 430 11.85 -12.67 -33.56
N TYR A 431 11.63 -12.70 -32.24
CA TYR A 431 10.30 -12.66 -31.63
C TYR A 431 10.13 -11.37 -30.83
N HIS A 432 9.27 -10.49 -31.33
CA HIS A 432 9.08 -9.13 -30.78
C HIS A 432 7.69 -8.88 -30.16
N ASN A 433 6.77 -9.85 -30.21
CA ASN A 433 5.40 -9.69 -29.71
C ASN A 433 5.30 -9.87 -28.18
N PHE A 434 6.12 -9.13 -27.40
CA PHE A 434 6.17 -9.26 -25.95
C PHE A 434 6.20 -7.93 -25.19
N VAL A 435 5.71 -7.97 -23.94
CA VAL A 435 5.71 -6.84 -23.00
C VAL A 435 6.47 -7.21 -21.73
N PHE A 436 6.99 -6.22 -21.02
CA PHE A 436 7.64 -6.41 -19.72
C PHE A 436 6.71 -6.10 -18.54
N SER A 437 7.02 -6.64 -17.35
CA SER A 437 6.52 -6.12 -16.06
C SER A 437 7.53 -6.36 -14.94
N MET A 438 7.68 -5.39 -14.04
CA MET A 438 8.51 -5.45 -12.83
C MET A 438 7.63 -5.26 -11.61
N LYS A 439 7.19 -6.34 -10.97
CA LYS A 439 6.26 -6.26 -9.83
C LYS A 439 6.98 -6.35 -8.50
N ALA A 440 6.69 -5.42 -7.59
CA ALA A 440 7.07 -5.50 -6.18
C ALA A 440 5.87 -5.11 -5.31
N SER A 441 5.88 -5.51 -4.04
CA SER A 441 4.92 -5.08 -3.01
C SER A 441 5.32 -3.75 -2.39
N ASN A 442 6.61 -3.40 -2.40
CA ASN A 442 7.12 -2.07 -2.09
C ASN A 442 7.03 -1.15 -3.34
N PRO A 443 6.25 -0.04 -3.31
CA PRO A 443 6.12 0.85 -4.46
C PRO A 443 7.44 1.51 -4.89
N VAL A 444 8.36 1.79 -3.96
CA VAL A 444 9.66 2.41 -4.24
C VAL A 444 10.49 1.53 -5.19
N ILE A 445 10.65 0.26 -4.82
CA ILE A 445 11.37 -0.76 -5.61
C ILE A 445 10.70 -0.96 -6.98
N MET A 446 9.37 -0.99 -7.03
CA MET A 446 8.64 -1.08 -8.30
C MET A 446 8.95 0.10 -9.23
N VAL A 447 8.84 1.35 -8.74
CA VAL A 447 9.09 2.55 -9.57
C VAL A 447 10.52 2.53 -10.11
N GLN A 448 11.51 2.26 -9.27
CA GLN A 448 12.91 2.17 -9.67
C GLN A 448 13.17 1.08 -10.71
N ALA A 449 12.61 -0.12 -10.51
CA ALA A 449 12.77 -1.24 -11.44
C ALA A 449 12.17 -0.93 -12.83
N TYR A 450 11.03 -0.22 -12.92
CA TYR A 450 10.49 0.23 -14.22
C TYR A 450 11.34 1.32 -14.88
N ARG A 451 11.85 2.31 -14.12
CA ARG A 451 12.74 3.35 -14.68
C ARG A 451 14.04 2.74 -15.20
N LEU A 452 14.65 1.83 -14.44
CA LEU A 452 15.88 1.13 -14.81
C LEU A 452 15.69 0.22 -16.03
N LEU A 453 14.59 -0.55 -16.07
CA LEU A 453 14.14 -1.33 -17.23
C LEU A 453 14.05 -0.46 -18.51
N VAL A 454 13.54 0.76 -18.39
CA VAL A 454 13.40 1.67 -19.54
C VAL A 454 14.73 2.28 -19.96
N ALA A 455 15.60 2.67 -19.02
CA ALA A 455 16.94 3.16 -19.32
C ALA A 455 17.78 2.12 -20.06
N GLU A 456 17.84 0.88 -19.54
CA GLU A 456 18.51 -0.25 -20.19
C GLU A 456 17.89 -0.58 -21.55
N MET A 457 16.55 -0.47 -21.70
CA MET A 457 15.92 -0.60 -23.01
C MET A 457 16.40 0.47 -24.00
N TYR A 458 16.54 1.74 -23.60
CA TYR A 458 17.06 2.78 -24.48
C TYR A 458 18.53 2.53 -24.86
N VAL A 459 19.38 2.06 -23.93
CA VAL A 459 20.78 1.66 -24.22
C VAL A 459 20.84 0.58 -25.30
N GLN A 460 19.93 -0.40 -25.25
CA GLN A 460 19.85 -1.48 -26.24
C GLN A 460 19.06 -1.10 -27.53
N GLY A 461 18.50 0.12 -27.61
CA GLY A 461 17.64 0.56 -28.73
C GLY A 461 16.26 -0.13 -28.78
N TRP A 462 15.74 -0.58 -27.64
CA TRP A 462 14.47 -1.31 -27.51
C TRP A 462 13.31 -0.42 -27.06
N ASN A 463 12.12 -0.70 -27.59
CA ASN A 463 10.90 0.10 -27.36
C ASN A 463 9.70 -0.75 -26.92
N TYR A 464 9.91 -1.84 -26.19
CA TYR A 464 8.81 -2.74 -25.81
C TYR A 464 7.82 -2.10 -24.81
N PRO A 465 6.52 -2.47 -24.87
CA PRO A 465 5.51 -1.99 -23.92
C PRO A 465 5.69 -2.48 -22.48
N LEU A 466 5.11 -1.71 -21.56
CA LEU A 466 5.10 -1.97 -20.12
C LEU A 466 3.70 -2.35 -19.62
N HIS A 467 3.60 -3.50 -18.96
CA HIS A 467 2.48 -3.84 -18.08
C HIS A 467 2.82 -3.42 -16.65
N LEU A 468 2.14 -2.41 -16.10
CA LEU A 468 2.35 -1.93 -14.74
C LEU A 468 1.47 -2.65 -13.72
N GLY A 469 1.89 -2.63 -12.46
CA GLY A 469 0.99 -2.82 -11.33
C GLY A 469 1.71 -3.31 -10.09
N VAL A 470 1.39 -2.74 -8.93
CA VAL A 470 1.82 -3.26 -7.63
C VAL A 470 1.31 -4.70 -7.46
N THR A 471 2.03 -5.51 -6.68
CA THR A 471 1.60 -6.86 -6.27
C THR A 471 1.38 -6.87 -4.77
N GLU A 472 0.43 -7.68 -4.31
CA GLU A 472 0.04 -7.86 -2.92
C GLU A 472 -0.24 -6.51 -2.21
N ALA A 473 -1.06 -5.66 -2.85
CA ALA A 473 -1.31 -4.29 -2.42
C ALA A 473 -2.23 -4.20 -1.19
N GLY A 474 -2.96 -5.26 -0.84
CA GLY A 474 -4.04 -5.25 0.13
C GLY A 474 -5.42 -5.05 -0.52
N GLU A 475 -6.34 -4.42 0.19
CA GLU A 475 -7.71 -4.12 -0.27
C GLU A 475 -8.16 -2.73 0.19
N GLY A 476 -9.39 -2.35 -0.14
CA GLY A 476 -10.03 -1.12 0.30
C GLY A 476 -9.27 0.12 -0.16
N GLU A 477 -9.29 1.15 0.69
CA GLU A 477 -8.59 2.41 0.45
C GLU A 477 -7.06 2.23 0.50
N ASP A 478 -6.54 1.35 1.37
CA ASP A 478 -5.10 1.01 1.48
C ASP A 478 -4.55 0.42 0.17
N GLY A 479 -5.22 -0.59 -0.40
CA GLY A 479 -4.80 -1.25 -1.65
C GLY A 479 -4.90 -0.35 -2.88
N ARG A 480 -5.91 0.53 -2.91
CA ARG A 480 -6.05 1.58 -3.93
C ARG A 480 -4.94 2.62 -3.81
N MET A 481 -4.63 3.09 -2.59
CA MET A 481 -3.55 4.04 -2.30
C MET A 481 -2.19 3.47 -2.72
N LYS A 482 -1.83 2.28 -2.24
CA LYS A 482 -0.56 1.61 -2.52
C LYS A 482 -0.38 1.36 -4.03
N SER A 483 -1.45 1.01 -4.72
CA SER A 483 -1.46 0.89 -6.19
C SER A 483 -1.32 2.23 -6.91
N ALA A 484 -1.94 3.30 -6.42
CA ALA A 484 -1.82 4.65 -6.99
C ALA A 484 -0.41 5.24 -6.82
N ILE A 485 0.25 5.02 -5.69
CA ILE A 485 1.66 5.38 -5.48
C ILE A 485 2.53 4.69 -6.55
N GLY A 486 2.45 3.36 -6.68
CA GLY A 486 3.32 2.63 -7.61
C GLY A 486 3.00 2.88 -9.10
N ILE A 487 1.72 2.88 -9.48
CA ILE A 487 1.29 3.03 -10.88
C ILE A 487 1.26 4.50 -11.30
N GLY A 488 0.70 5.38 -10.47
CA GLY A 488 0.52 6.80 -10.75
C GLY A 488 1.84 7.52 -11.01
N THR A 489 2.86 7.27 -10.18
CA THR A 489 4.23 7.81 -10.37
C THR A 489 4.76 7.53 -11.78
N LEU A 490 4.64 6.28 -12.24
CA LEU A 490 5.13 5.87 -13.55
C LEU A 490 4.29 6.48 -14.69
N LEU A 491 2.98 6.62 -14.49
CA LEU A 491 2.10 7.29 -15.46
C LEU A 491 2.38 8.80 -15.57
N GLN A 492 2.74 9.48 -14.48
CA GLN A 492 3.18 10.88 -14.49
C GLN A 492 4.52 11.04 -15.25
N ASP A 493 5.43 10.07 -15.10
CA ASP A 493 6.67 9.95 -15.90
C ASP A 493 6.41 9.49 -17.37
N GLY A 494 5.15 9.26 -17.76
CA GLY A 494 4.76 8.84 -19.11
C GLY A 494 5.03 7.37 -19.44
N LEU A 495 5.29 6.53 -18.44
CA LEU A 495 5.58 5.11 -18.56
C LEU A 495 4.32 4.28 -18.32
N GLY A 496 3.99 3.39 -19.26
CA GLY A 496 2.84 2.47 -19.14
C GLY A 496 2.06 2.31 -20.44
N ASP A 497 1.68 1.07 -20.74
CA ASP A 497 0.87 0.71 -21.92
C ASP A 497 -0.32 -0.19 -21.56
N THR A 498 -0.26 -0.84 -20.40
CA THR A 498 -1.34 -1.63 -19.82
C THR A 498 -1.12 -1.78 -18.31
N ILE A 499 -2.18 -2.01 -17.54
CA ILE A 499 -2.12 -1.99 -16.07
C ILE A 499 -2.94 -3.13 -15.44
N ARG A 500 -2.56 -3.53 -14.21
CA ARG A 500 -3.42 -4.22 -13.24
C ARG A 500 -3.15 -3.69 -11.83
N VAL A 501 -4.14 -3.01 -11.24
CA VAL A 501 -4.30 -2.84 -9.79
C VAL A 501 -4.58 -4.23 -9.21
N SER A 502 -3.88 -4.66 -8.15
CA SER A 502 -3.98 -6.03 -7.62
C SER A 502 -4.57 -6.00 -6.20
N LEU A 503 -5.88 -6.23 -6.06
CA LEU A 503 -6.60 -6.12 -4.78
C LEU A 503 -7.02 -7.48 -4.22
N THR A 504 -7.11 -7.60 -2.90
CA THR A 504 -7.78 -8.73 -2.21
C THR A 504 -9.31 -8.57 -2.26
N GLU A 505 -9.84 -8.24 -3.43
CA GLU A 505 -11.26 -7.97 -3.74
C GLU A 505 -11.73 -8.86 -4.91
N PRO A 506 -13.04 -8.93 -5.21
CA PRO A 506 -13.49 -9.54 -6.45
C PRO A 506 -12.79 -8.90 -7.67
N PRO A 507 -12.31 -9.68 -8.67
CA PRO A 507 -11.62 -9.16 -9.85
C PRO A 507 -12.33 -8.03 -10.58
N GLU A 508 -13.66 -8.06 -10.57
CA GLU A 508 -14.55 -7.03 -11.11
C GLU A 508 -14.33 -5.63 -10.50
N GLU A 509 -13.84 -5.54 -9.26
CA GLU A 509 -13.55 -4.28 -8.56
C GLU A 509 -12.10 -3.76 -8.75
N GLU A 510 -11.19 -4.56 -9.33
CA GLU A 510 -9.89 -4.06 -9.79
C GLU A 510 -10.03 -3.09 -10.98
N ILE A 511 -11.14 -3.17 -11.72
CA ILE A 511 -11.32 -2.55 -13.03
C ILE A 511 -11.50 -1.03 -12.94
N ASP A 512 -12.23 -0.54 -11.94
CA ASP A 512 -12.48 0.91 -11.81
C ASP A 512 -11.27 1.72 -11.30
N PRO A 513 -10.50 1.31 -10.27
CA PRO A 513 -9.26 1.99 -9.93
C PRO A 513 -8.22 1.88 -11.05
N CYS A 514 -8.20 0.79 -11.85
CA CYS A 514 -7.44 0.77 -13.09
C CYS A 514 -7.91 1.88 -14.06
N ARG A 515 -9.21 1.98 -14.33
CA ARG A 515 -9.79 2.98 -15.25
C ARG A 515 -9.43 4.41 -14.84
N ARG A 516 -9.52 4.74 -13.54
CA ARG A 516 -9.14 6.04 -12.98
C ARG A 516 -7.66 6.34 -13.21
N LEU A 517 -6.76 5.40 -12.90
CA LEU A 517 -5.32 5.54 -13.14
C LEU A 517 -4.98 5.69 -14.64
N ALA A 518 -5.53 4.84 -15.50
CA ALA A 518 -5.33 4.93 -16.95
C ALA A 518 -5.78 6.29 -17.51
N ASN A 519 -6.95 6.78 -17.07
CA ASN A 519 -7.47 8.08 -17.47
C ASN A 519 -6.61 9.24 -16.95
N LEU A 520 -6.08 9.16 -15.73
CA LEU A 520 -5.16 10.16 -15.15
C LEU A 520 -3.91 10.30 -16.01
N GLY A 521 -3.21 9.19 -16.30
CA GLY A 521 -2.00 9.20 -17.13
C GLY A 521 -2.26 9.65 -18.58
N MET A 522 -3.36 9.19 -19.19
CA MET A 522 -3.74 9.60 -20.55
C MET A 522 -4.10 11.09 -20.60
N ARG A 523 -4.88 11.62 -19.65
CA ARG A 523 -5.24 13.06 -19.58
C ARG A 523 -4.00 13.92 -19.34
N ALA A 524 -3.14 13.55 -18.40
CA ALA A 524 -1.90 14.29 -18.10
C ALA A 524 -1.03 14.42 -19.36
N SER A 525 -0.89 13.34 -20.15
CA SER A 525 -0.11 13.39 -21.38
C SER A 525 -0.81 14.08 -22.56
N GLN A 526 -2.13 13.96 -22.70
CA GLN A 526 -2.91 14.69 -23.71
C GLN A 526 -2.85 16.21 -23.51
N LEU A 527 -2.93 16.66 -22.25
CA LEU A 527 -2.78 18.07 -21.87
C LEU A 527 -1.32 18.53 -21.84
N GLN A 528 -0.35 17.61 -21.96
CA GLN A 528 1.09 17.87 -21.80
C GLN A 528 1.43 18.56 -20.46
N LYS A 529 0.70 18.24 -19.36
CA LYS A 529 0.86 18.93 -18.07
C LYS A 529 2.32 18.89 -17.59
N GLY A 530 2.82 20.02 -17.10
CA GLY A 530 4.23 20.17 -16.74
C GLY A 530 4.58 21.53 -16.12
N VAL A 531 5.83 21.93 -16.30
CA VAL A 531 6.39 23.27 -16.02
C VAL A 531 7.41 23.65 -17.10
N GLU A 532 7.90 24.88 -17.05
CA GLU A 532 9.01 25.34 -17.87
C GLU A 532 10.25 24.41 -17.72
N PRO A 533 11.03 24.19 -18.79
CA PRO A 533 12.17 23.27 -18.76
C PRO A 533 13.20 23.63 -17.69
N PHE A 534 13.63 22.64 -16.92
CA PHE A 534 14.73 22.73 -15.96
C PHE A 534 15.67 21.53 -16.11
N GLU A 535 16.90 21.65 -15.62
CA GLU A 535 17.85 20.56 -15.54
C GLU A 535 17.72 19.83 -14.19
N GLU A 536 17.63 18.50 -14.21
CA GLU A 536 17.54 17.68 -13.00
C GLU A 536 18.92 17.23 -12.53
N LYS A 537 19.54 18.00 -11.63
CA LYS A 537 20.93 17.84 -11.17
C LYS A 537 21.04 17.11 -9.84
N ASN A 538 19.98 17.00 -9.05
CA ASN A 538 20.04 16.53 -7.67
C ASN A 538 19.29 15.21 -7.45
N ARG A 539 18.10 15.00 -8.05
CA ARG A 539 17.35 13.74 -7.88
C ARG A 539 18.16 12.50 -8.32
N ARG A 540 18.05 11.42 -7.54
CA ARG A 540 18.60 10.08 -7.82
C ARG A 540 17.43 9.13 -8.08
N TYR A 541 17.27 8.64 -9.31
CA TYR A 541 16.06 7.93 -9.74
C TYR A 541 16.23 6.41 -9.96
N PHE A 542 17.43 5.87 -9.66
CA PHE A 542 17.73 4.43 -9.62
C PHE A 542 18.16 3.91 -8.24
N ASP A 543 18.27 4.81 -7.25
CA ASP A 543 18.66 4.51 -5.85
C ASP A 543 17.78 5.36 -4.93
N PHE A 544 17.31 4.81 -3.80
CA PHE A 544 16.37 5.52 -2.92
C PHE A 544 17.12 6.29 -1.85
N GLN A 545 17.24 7.60 -2.04
CA GLN A 545 17.81 8.50 -1.05
C GLN A 545 16.81 9.62 -0.76
N ARG A 546 16.09 9.50 0.36
CA ARG A 546 15.20 10.55 0.86
C ARG A 546 16.02 11.80 1.22
N ARG A 547 15.57 12.97 0.77
CA ARG A 547 16.08 14.28 1.20
C ARG A 547 15.80 14.44 2.70
N SER A 548 16.85 14.75 3.47
CA SER A 548 16.69 15.10 4.88
C SER A 548 16.40 16.59 5.01
N GLY A 549 15.15 16.96 5.26
CA GLY A 549 14.81 18.32 5.66
C GLY A 549 15.42 18.67 7.02
N GLN A 550 15.91 19.90 7.17
CA GLN A 550 16.32 20.43 8.47
C GLN A 550 15.08 20.68 9.32
N LEU A 551 14.75 19.70 10.16
CA LEU A 551 13.62 19.78 11.08
C LEU A 551 13.76 20.99 12.02
N PRO A 552 12.64 21.57 12.50
CA PRO A 552 12.65 22.72 13.40
C PRO A 552 13.48 22.45 14.66
N VAL A 553 14.53 23.25 14.86
CA VAL A 553 15.30 23.28 16.10
C VAL A 553 14.69 24.28 17.08
N GLN A 554 14.85 24.02 18.38
CA GLN A 554 14.55 25.00 19.42
C GLN A 554 15.58 26.14 19.37
N LYS A 555 15.12 27.39 19.43
CA LYS A 555 15.97 28.59 19.53
C LYS A 555 16.03 29.06 20.98
N GLU A 556 17.08 29.80 21.30
CA GLU A 556 17.23 30.42 22.62
C GLU A 556 16.13 31.47 22.86
N GLY A 557 15.54 31.47 24.06
CA GLY A 557 14.44 32.38 24.42
C GLY A 557 13.01 31.91 24.06
N GLU A 558 12.84 30.79 23.37
CA GLU A 558 11.50 30.28 23.02
C GLU A 558 10.81 29.55 24.19
N GLU A 559 9.60 29.99 24.54
CA GLU A 559 8.79 29.45 25.65
C GLU A 559 8.20 28.06 25.40
N VAL A 560 8.01 27.67 24.13
CA VAL A 560 7.36 26.41 23.72
C VAL A 560 8.26 25.59 22.80
N ASP A 561 8.16 24.26 22.85
CA ASP A 561 9.02 23.38 22.07
C ASP A 561 8.51 23.20 20.63
N TYR A 562 9.21 23.83 19.68
CA TYR A 562 8.88 23.72 18.25
C TYR A 562 9.39 22.44 17.58
N ARG A 563 10.19 21.60 18.25
CA ARG A 563 10.79 20.40 17.63
C ARG A 563 9.76 19.34 17.24
N GLY A 564 8.61 19.32 17.93
CA GLY A 564 7.53 18.36 17.68
C GLY A 564 6.55 18.74 16.57
N VAL A 565 6.63 19.95 15.99
CA VAL A 565 5.62 20.44 15.00
C VAL A 565 5.71 19.72 13.65
N LEU A 566 6.81 19.00 13.41
CA LEU A 566 7.02 18.08 12.29
C LEU A 566 7.60 16.76 12.83
N HIS A 567 7.25 15.65 12.20
CA HIS A 567 7.73 14.31 12.55
C HIS A 567 8.81 13.86 11.56
N ARG A 568 9.99 13.48 12.07
CA ARG A 568 11.16 13.09 11.26
C ARG A 568 10.82 12.06 10.16
N ASP A 569 10.03 11.05 10.51
CA ASP A 569 9.75 9.93 9.61
C ASP A 569 8.67 10.30 8.58
N GLY A 570 7.96 11.42 8.75
CA GLY A 570 6.92 11.93 7.85
C GLY A 570 5.79 12.59 8.62
N SER A 571 5.46 13.83 8.29
CA SER A 571 4.51 14.65 9.04
C SER A 571 3.10 14.59 8.45
N VAL A 572 2.07 14.58 9.30
CA VAL A 572 0.67 14.79 8.88
C VAL A 572 0.16 16.10 9.46
N LEU A 573 -0.35 16.95 8.57
CA LEU A 573 -1.01 18.20 8.89
C LEU A 573 -2.50 18.11 8.56
N MET A 574 -3.33 18.82 9.32
CA MET A 574 -4.79 18.87 9.11
C MET A 574 -5.36 20.29 9.21
N SER A 575 -6.36 20.58 8.40
CA SER A 575 -7.10 21.85 8.45
C SER A 575 -8.20 21.80 9.50
N VAL A 576 -8.30 22.81 10.35
CA VAL A 576 -9.23 22.86 11.50
C VAL A 576 -10.08 24.13 11.44
N SER A 577 -11.39 23.95 11.62
CA SER A 577 -12.40 25.01 11.65
C SER A 577 -12.71 25.47 13.09
N LEU A 578 -13.22 26.69 13.24
CA LEU A 578 -13.67 27.24 14.53
C LEU A 578 -14.81 26.42 15.16
N ASP A 579 -15.65 25.75 14.35
CA ASP A 579 -16.69 24.85 14.86
C ASP A 579 -16.12 23.64 15.60
N GLN A 580 -14.95 23.13 15.21
CA GLN A 580 -14.30 22.01 15.90
C GLN A 580 -13.67 22.42 17.23
N LEU A 581 -13.31 23.70 17.42
CA LEU A 581 -12.83 24.21 18.70
C LEU A 581 -13.92 24.23 19.79
N LYS A 582 -15.21 24.21 19.41
CA LYS A 582 -16.36 24.19 20.33
C LYS A 582 -16.49 22.89 21.13
N THR A 583 -15.71 21.85 20.82
CA THR A 583 -15.64 20.64 21.64
C THR A 583 -14.20 20.10 21.63
N PRO A 584 -13.30 20.68 22.44
CA PRO A 584 -11.86 20.41 22.36
C PRO A 584 -11.50 18.93 22.47
N GLU A 585 -12.15 18.17 23.36
CA GLU A 585 -11.88 16.74 23.54
C GLU A 585 -12.20 15.91 22.29
N LEU A 586 -13.27 16.26 21.54
CA LEU A 586 -13.58 15.61 20.26
C LEU A 586 -12.55 16.00 19.19
N LEU A 587 -12.10 17.26 19.14
CA LEU A 587 -11.02 17.68 18.24
C LEU A 587 -9.71 16.91 18.55
N TYR A 588 -9.35 16.79 19.82
CA TYR A 588 -8.14 16.07 20.23
C TYR A 588 -8.19 14.58 19.86
N LYS A 589 -9.30 13.88 20.16
CA LYS A 589 -9.52 12.49 19.70
C LYS A 589 -9.51 12.40 18.17
N SER A 590 -10.09 13.37 17.46
CA SER A 590 -10.09 13.43 15.99
C SER A 590 -8.68 13.61 15.42
N LEU A 591 -7.82 14.42 16.04
CA LEU A 591 -6.40 14.58 15.72
C LEU A 591 -5.53 13.38 16.12
N ALA A 592 -6.13 12.30 16.65
CA ALA A 592 -5.46 11.12 17.21
C ALA A 592 -4.48 11.45 18.34
N ALA A 593 -4.76 12.52 19.12
CA ALA A 593 -4.07 12.78 20.37
C ALA A 593 -4.68 11.93 21.49
N LYS A 594 -3.85 11.31 22.32
CA LYS A 594 -4.30 10.59 23.52
C LYS A 594 -4.77 11.59 24.57
N LEU A 595 -5.85 11.28 25.29
CA LEU A 595 -6.33 12.10 26.40
C LEU A 595 -5.91 11.48 27.73
N ILE A 596 -5.42 12.31 28.65
CA ILE A 596 -5.24 11.95 30.07
C ILE A 596 -5.83 13.11 30.88
N VAL A 597 -6.94 12.86 31.58
CA VAL A 597 -7.70 13.87 32.34
C VAL A 597 -8.02 15.13 31.48
N GLY A 598 -8.50 14.91 30.25
CA GLY A 598 -8.87 15.98 29.31
C GLY A 598 -7.71 16.77 28.68
N MET A 599 -6.46 16.49 29.07
CA MET A 599 -5.27 17.03 28.42
C MET A 599 -4.84 16.13 27.25
N PRO A 600 -4.55 16.70 26.06
CA PRO A 600 -4.06 15.94 24.92
C PRO A 600 -2.57 15.60 25.08
N PHE A 601 -2.12 14.53 24.43
CA PHE A 601 -0.72 14.09 24.33
C PHE A 601 -0.44 13.52 22.92
N LYS A 602 0.73 13.81 22.36
CA LYS A 602 1.17 13.24 21.08
C LYS A 602 1.70 11.81 21.23
N ASP A 603 1.42 10.98 20.24
CA ASP A 603 2.07 9.71 19.98
C ASP A 603 2.39 9.52 18.48
N LEU A 604 2.77 8.31 18.07
CA LEU A 604 3.14 7.99 16.69
C LEU A 604 2.00 8.17 15.66
N ALA A 605 0.73 8.12 16.08
CA ALA A 605 -0.44 8.30 15.23
C ALA A 605 -1.06 9.71 15.32
N THR A 606 -0.62 10.56 16.24
CA THR A 606 -1.11 11.94 16.37
C THR A 606 -0.65 12.84 15.22
N VAL A 607 -1.53 13.76 14.80
CA VAL A 607 -1.27 14.85 13.85
C VAL A 607 -0.17 15.80 14.38
N ASP A 608 0.65 16.38 13.49
CA ASP A 608 1.85 17.13 13.89
C ASP A 608 1.68 18.64 13.95
N SER A 609 0.92 19.20 13.02
CA SER A 609 0.52 20.60 13.01
C SER A 609 -0.89 20.74 12.42
N ILE A 610 -1.58 21.82 12.76
CA ILE A 610 -2.90 22.15 12.23
C ILE A 610 -2.89 23.49 11.53
N LEU A 611 -3.66 23.62 10.45
CA LEU A 611 -3.91 24.89 9.76
C LEU A 611 -5.28 25.43 10.21
N LEU A 612 -5.32 26.60 10.84
CA LEU A 612 -6.54 27.36 11.03
C LEU A 612 -6.58 28.51 10.03
N ARG A 613 -7.61 28.52 9.18
CA ARG A 613 -7.83 29.60 8.19
C ARG A 613 -8.43 30.86 8.82
N GLU A 614 -9.04 30.72 10.00
CA GLU A 614 -9.56 31.79 10.85
C GLU A 614 -9.14 31.54 12.31
N LEU A 615 -8.72 32.57 13.04
CA LEU A 615 -8.47 32.51 14.47
C LEU A 615 -9.74 32.87 15.27
N PRO A 616 -9.94 32.26 16.47
CA PRO A 616 -11.03 32.62 17.36
C PRO A 616 -10.89 34.07 17.87
N PRO A 617 -11.98 34.73 18.26
CA PRO A 617 -11.96 36.07 18.88
C PRO A 617 -10.99 36.16 20.07
N VAL A 618 -10.48 37.36 20.37
CA VAL A 618 -9.47 37.55 21.44
C VAL A 618 -10.05 37.27 22.84
N ASP A 619 -11.36 37.46 22.97
CA ASP A 619 -12.20 37.21 24.15
C ASP A 619 -12.72 35.75 24.24
N ASP A 620 -12.56 34.92 23.21
CA ASP A 620 -12.90 33.50 23.24
C ASP A 620 -11.82 32.70 23.99
N ALA A 621 -11.91 32.74 25.32
CA ALA A 621 -10.98 32.09 26.22
C ALA A 621 -10.99 30.56 26.11
N GLU A 622 -12.12 29.94 25.76
CA GLU A 622 -12.24 28.48 25.68
C GLU A 622 -11.56 27.95 24.41
N ALA A 623 -11.84 28.52 23.23
CA ALA A 623 -11.19 28.14 21.99
C ALA A 623 -9.68 28.46 22.01
N ARG A 624 -9.27 29.57 22.65
CA ARG A 624 -7.86 29.93 22.80
C ARG A 624 -7.12 29.01 23.78
N LEU A 625 -7.74 28.61 24.89
CA LEU A 625 -7.19 27.58 25.77
C LEU A 625 -7.08 26.23 25.05
N ALA A 626 -8.07 25.89 24.21
CA ALA A 626 -8.06 24.66 23.42
C ALA A 626 -6.88 24.62 22.44
N LEU A 627 -6.57 25.73 21.77
CA LEU A 627 -5.39 25.88 20.91
C LEU A 627 -4.08 25.90 21.71
N LYS A 628 -4.02 26.61 22.85
CA LYS A 628 -2.83 26.63 23.72
C LYS A 628 -2.42 25.22 24.13
N ARG A 629 -3.37 24.37 24.55
CA ARG A 629 -3.11 22.97 24.92
C ARG A 629 -2.51 22.12 23.80
N LEU A 630 -2.69 22.49 22.53
CA LEU A 630 -2.04 21.83 21.39
C LEU A 630 -0.59 22.30 21.23
N VAL A 631 -0.35 23.61 21.35
CA VAL A 631 1.01 24.18 21.35
C VAL A 631 1.83 23.65 22.54
N ASP A 632 1.21 23.48 23.71
CA ASP A 632 1.82 22.93 24.94
C ASP A 632 2.32 21.48 24.77
N ILE A 633 1.86 20.75 23.74
CA ILE A 633 2.36 19.41 23.38
C ILE A 633 3.13 19.38 22.05
N SER A 634 3.69 20.52 21.64
CA SER A 634 4.45 20.69 20.41
C SER A 634 3.66 20.36 19.13
N MET A 635 2.34 20.51 19.14
CA MET A 635 1.56 20.51 17.90
C MET A 635 1.54 21.93 17.34
N GLY A 636 2.07 22.12 16.13
CA GLY A 636 2.18 23.45 15.53
C GLY A 636 0.81 24.00 15.13
N VAL A 637 0.51 25.25 15.49
CA VAL A 637 -0.70 25.94 15.06
C VAL A 637 -0.34 26.95 13.97
N ILE A 638 -0.78 26.69 12.74
CA ILE A 638 -0.49 27.51 11.55
C ILE A 638 -1.68 28.42 11.27
N THR A 639 -1.43 29.72 11.08
CA THR A 639 -2.46 30.75 10.80
C THR A 639 -2.02 31.69 9.67
N PRO A 640 -2.93 32.20 8.81
CA PRO A 640 -2.64 33.30 7.89
C PRO A 640 -2.11 34.55 8.60
N LEU A 641 -1.25 35.30 7.91
CA LEU A 641 -0.72 36.59 8.35
C LEU A 641 -1.81 37.60 8.75
N SER A 642 -2.89 37.69 7.96
CA SER A 642 -4.00 38.61 8.22
C SER A 642 -4.72 38.35 9.55
N GLU A 643 -4.88 37.07 9.91
CA GLU A 643 -5.51 36.66 11.16
C GLU A 643 -4.58 36.90 12.35
N GLN A 644 -3.29 36.60 12.22
CA GLN A 644 -2.33 36.85 13.31
C GLN A 644 -2.13 38.35 13.59
N LEU A 645 -2.22 39.21 12.58
CA LEU A 645 -2.13 40.67 12.76
C LEU A 645 -3.41 41.30 13.36
N THR A 646 -4.56 40.61 13.33
CA THR A 646 -5.85 41.15 13.80
C THR A 646 -6.37 40.48 15.08
N LYS A 647 -6.04 39.20 15.29
CA LYS A 647 -6.48 38.36 16.42
C LYS A 647 -5.30 37.58 17.03
N PRO A 648 -4.15 38.22 17.35
CA PRO A 648 -2.89 37.53 17.62
C PRO A 648 -3.02 36.36 18.60
N LEU A 649 -2.49 35.20 18.21
CA LEU A 649 -2.39 33.99 19.02
C LEU A 649 -0.90 33.76 19.37
N PRO A 650 -0.50 33.84 20.66
CA PRO A 650 0.88 33.57 21.06
C PRO A 650 1.36 32.20 20.60
N ASN A 651 2.63 32.13 20.16
CA ASN A 651 3.30 30.91 19.71
C ASN A 651 2.66 30.18 18.50
N ALA A 652 1.77 30.84 17.76
CA ALA A 652 1.31 30.37 16.46
C ALA A 652 2.37 30.61 15.37
N MET A 653 2.52 29.66 14.45
CA MET A 653 3.34 29.79 13.25
C MET A 653 2.54 30.49 12.15
N VAL A 654 3.17 31.41 11.40
CA VAL A 654 2.45 32.27 10.44
C VAL A 654 2.69 31.83 9.00
N LEU A 655 1.60 31.52 8.30
CA LEU A 655 1.58 31.25 6.87
C LEU A 655 1.67 32.56 6.09
N VAL A 656 2.66 32.64 5.20
CA VAL A 656 2.88 33.74 4.25
C VAL A 656 3.11 33.20 2.84
N ASN A 657 2.71 33.95 1.81
CA ASN A 657 3.15 33.71 0.43
C ASN A 657 4.39 34.54 0.08
N LEU A 658 5.02 34.26 -1.08
CA LEU A 658 6.23 34.98 -1.54
C LEU A 658 6.03 36.50 -1.69
N LYS A 659 4.80 36.98 -1.89
CA LYS A 659 4.48 38.43 -1.97
C LYS A 659 4.44 39.09 -0.58
N GLU A 660 3.91 38.42 0.43
CA GLU A 660 3.95 38.86 1.84
C GLU A 660 5.35 38.76 2.44
N LEU A 661 6.15 37.81 1.95
CA LEU A 661 7.56 37.67 2.27
C LEU A 661 8.37 38.84 1.66
N SER A 662 8.20 39.13 0.36
CA SER A 662 8.95 40.18 -0.36
C SER A 662 8.54 41.60 0.00
N THR A 663 7.27 41.86 0.29
CA THR A 663 6.82 43.15 0.83
C THR A 663 7.27 43.38 2.28
N GLY A 664 7.78 42.34 2.96
CA GLY A 664 8.18 42.44 4.37
C GLY A 664 7.02 42.54 5.35
N ALA A 665 5.78 42.25 4.94
CA ALA A 665 4.58 42.40 5.78
C ALA A 665 4.63 41.55 7.06
N HIS A 666 5.33 40.41 7.02
CA HIS A 666 5.63 39.57 8.18
C HIS A 666 6.45 40.27 9.27
N LYS A 667 7.15 41.39 8.98
CA LYS A 667 7.94 42.16 9.97
C LYS A 667 7.07 43.00 10.91
N LEU A 668 5.75 42.96 10.75
CA LEU A 668 4.77 43.51 11.70
C LEU A 668 4.42 42.51 12.82
N LEU A 669 4.88 41.27 12.71
CA LEU A 669 4.73 40.23 13.75
C LEU A 669 5.75 40.44 14.88
N PRO A 670 5.51 39.88 16.08
CA PRO A 670 6.52 39.83 17.14
C PRO A 670 7.83 39.15 16.69
N GLU A 671 8.95 39.62 17.22
CA GLU A 671 10.25 38.99 16.99
C GLU A 671 10.25 37.51 17.44
N GLY A 672 10.94 36.64 16.70
CA GLY A 672 10.94 35.19 16.92
C GLY A 672 9.75 34.43 16.32
N THR A 673 8.71 35.10 15.79
CA THR A 673 7.55 34.42 15.18
C THR A 673 7.97 33.48 14.04
N ARG A 674 7.64 32.19 14.16
CA ARG A 674 8.00 31.16 13.17
C ARG A 674 7.20 31.32 11.86
N LEU A 675 7.89 31.34 10.73
CA LEU A 675 7.28 31.49 9.41
C LEU A 675 7.10 30.15 8.68
N VAL A 676 5.95 30.00 8.03
CA VAL A 676 5.62 28.94 7.09
C VAL A 676 5.39 29.60 5.73
N VAL A 677 6.06 29.12 4.67
CA VAL A 677 5.97 29.77 3.34
C VAL A 677 5.19 28.91 2.35
N SER A 678 4.15 29.48 1.75
CA SER A 678 3.39 28.88 0.65
C SER A 678 4.12 29.10 -0.68
N VAL A 679 4.36 28.02 -1.43
CA VAL A 679 5.05 28.00 -2.74
C VAL A 679 4.35 27.01 -3.67
N ARG A 680 4.19 27.34 -4.95
CA ARG A 680 3.52 26.51 -5.97
C ARG A 680 4.48 25.60 -6.75
N GLY A 681 5.76 25.98 -6.85
CA GLY A 681 6.82 25.30 -7.61
C GLY A 681 6.90 25.70 -9.09
N ASP A 682 5.98 26.53 -9.58
CA ASP A 682 5.97 27.09 -10.94
C ASP A 682 6.40 28.58 -11.01
N GLU A 683 6.68 29.23 -9.87
CA GLU A 683 7.20 30.60 -9.79
C GLU A 683 8.59 30.75 -10.43
N SER A 684 8.97 31.95 -10.86
CA SER A 684 10.29 32.20 -11.46
C SER A 684 11.42 31.89 -10.48
N PHE A 685 12.63 31.59 -10.98
CA PHE A 685 13.76 31.38 -10.07
C PHE A 685 14.16 32.68 -9.36
N GLU A 686 13.98 33.84 -9.98
CA GLU A 686 14.13 35.16 -9.33
C GLU A 686 13.11 35.39 -8.21
N GLU A 687 11.87 34.89 -8.36
CA GLU A 687 10.85 34.95 -7.29
C GLU A 687 11.20 34.04 -6.10
N LEU A 688 11.87 32.91 -6.35
CA LEU A 688 12.29 31.95 -5.31
C LEU A 688 13.58 32.36 -4.59
N GLU A 689 14.41 33.26 -5.15
CA GLU A 689 15.65 33.76 -4.52
C GLU A 689 15.44 34.28 -3.09
N ILE A 690 14.26 34.85 -2.79
CA ILE A 690 13.92 35.39 -1.47
C ILE A 690 14.02 34.35 -0.34
N LEU A 691 13.81 33.07 -0.65
CA LEU A 691 13.88 31.99 0.33
C LEU A 691 15.27 31.88 0.98
N LYS A 692 16.33 32.37 0.32
CA LYS A 692 17.71 32.40 0.85
C LYS A 692 17.90 33.34 2.04
N GLY A 693 17.05 34.37 2.16
CA GLY A 693 17.11 35.38 3.22
C GLY A 693 16.08 35.19 4.32
N ALA A 694 15.32 34.09 4.33
CA ALA A 694 14.16 33.89 5.19
C ALA A 694 14.35 32.75 6.21
N ASP A 695 13.95 33.00 7.46
CA ASP A 695 13.95 32.03 8.56
C ASP A 695 12.69 31.13 8.48
N VAL A 696 12.67 30.27 7.45
CA VAL A 696 11.52 29.42 7.13
C VAL A 696 11.54 28.14 7.95
N THR A 697 10.45 27.88 8.67
CA THR A 697 10.28 26.67 9.51
C THR A 697 9.80 25.48 8.68
N MET A 698 8.94 25.71 7.67
CA MET A 698 8.59 24.74 6.62
C MET A 698 8.01 25.45 5.38
N ILE A 699 8.04 24.78 4.23
CA ILE A 699 7.34 25.18 3.01
C ILE A 699 6.07 24.35 2.86
N LEU A 700 4.94 24.99 2.56
CA LEU A 700 3.76 24.32 2.01
C LEU A 700 3.82 24.39 0.49
N HIS A 701 3.88 23.22 -0.16
CA HIS A 701 3.77 23.10 -1.60
C HIS A 701 2.29 23.08 -2.01
N ASP A 702 1.69 24.27 -2.15
CA ASP A 702 0.26 24.49 -2.44
C ASP A 702 0.05 24.88 -3.91
N LEU A 703 -0.17 23.85 -4.74
CA LEU A 703 -0.70 24.02 -6.09
C LEU A 703 -2.19 23.63 -6.11
N PRO A 704 -3.11 24.44 -6.69
CA PRO A 704 -4.52 24.09 -6.76
C PRO A 704 -4.77 22.78 -7.53
N TYR A 705 -5.56 21.86 -6.97
CA TYR A 705 -5.82 20.55 -7.61
C TYR A 705 -6.58 20.65 -8.95
N THR A 706 -7.33 21.75 -9.16
CA THR A 706 -8.04 22.04 -10.41
C THR A 706 -7.15 22.62 -11.51
N GLU A 707 -5.85 22.77 -11.28
CA GLU A 707 -4.92 23.30 -12.29
C GLU A 707 -4.73 22.30 -13.45
N ASP A 708 -4.93 22.75 -14.67
CA ASP A 708 -4.98 21.91 -15.88
C ASP A 708 -3.80 22.09 -16.84
N LYS A 709 -2.96 23.10 -16.63
CA LYS A 709 -1.71 23.32 -17.38
C LYS A 709 -0.50 22.83 -16.59
N VAL A 710 -0.43 23.17 -15.31
CA VAL A 710 0.70 22.85 -14.44
C VAL A 710 0.57 21.42 -13.91
N SER A 711 1.67 20.67 -13.85
CA SER A 711 1.72 19.37 -13.16
C SER A 711 2.40 19.51 -11.81
N ARG A 712 1.69 19.16 -10.73
CA ARG A 712 2.19 19.18 -9.35
C ARG A 712 3.52 18.43 -9.19
N VAL A 713 3.64 17.25 -9.80
CA VAL A 713 4.84 16.41 -9.71
C VAL A 713 6.05 17.13 -10.34
N HIS A 714 5.84 17.82 -11.46
CA HIS A 714 6.91 18.53 -12.16
C HIS A 714 7.27 19.87 -11.49
N ALA A 715 6.27 20.59 -10.96
CA ALA A 715 6.48 21.81 -10.16
C ALA A 715 7.25 21.52 -8.86
N ALA A 716 6.90 20.46 -8.13
CA ALA A 716 7.67 20.01 -6.98
C ALA A 716 9.12 19.65 -7.34
N ARG A 717 9.34 18.81 -8.37
CA ARG A 717 10.70 18.43 -8.80
C ARG A 717 11.54 19.67 -9.12
N ARG A 718 10.97 20.65 -9.83
CA ARG A 718 11.62 21.95 -10.12
C ARG A 718 11.95 22.75 -8.85
N LEU A 719 11.02 22.82 -7.89
CA LEU A 719 11.23 23.46 -6.59
C LEU A 719 12.37 22.78 -5.80
N PHE A 720 12.41 21.45 -5.76
CA PHE A 720 13.48 20.71 -5.07
C PHE A 720 14.84 20.90 -5.73
N GLU A 721 14.92 20.96 -7.06
CA GLU A 721 16.18 21.29 -7.75
C GLU A 721 16.65 22.72 -7.42
N PHE A 722 15.75 23.72 -7.36
CA PHE A 722 16.09 25.06 -6.86
C PHE A 722 16.58 25.04 -5.40
N LEU A 723 15.89 24.31 -4.51
CA LEU A 723 16.27 24.19 -3.11
C LEU A 723 17.66 23.53 -2.97
N SER A 724 17.93 22.46 -3.70
CA SER A 724 19.20 21.74 -3.65
C SER A 724 20.37 22.53 -4.25
N ASP A 725 20.22 23.14 -5.43
CA ASP A 725 21.27 23.98 -6.05
C ASP A 725 21.68 25.16 -5.16
N ASN A 726 20.79 25.59 -4.26
CA ASN A 726 21.02 26.69 -3.31
C ASN A 726 21.25 26.23 -1.85
N SER A 727 21.43 24.92 -1.61
CA SER A 727 21.64 24.32 -0.27
C SER A 727 20.54 24.62 0.77
N LEU A 728 19.30 24.87 0.32
CA LEU A 728 18.15 25.20 1.16
C LEU A 728 17.46 23.92 1.67
N ASN A 729 17.69 23.58 2.93
CA ASN A 729 17.22 22.33 3.54
C ASN A 729 15.83 22.43 4.20
N PHE A 730 15.00 23.43 3.88
CA PHE A 730 13.67 23.60 4.48
C PHE A 730 12.79 22.34 4.31
N PRO A 731 12.08 21.86 5.35
CA PRO A 731 11.09 20.80 5.21
C PRO A 731 9.97 21.20 4.25
N VAL A 732 9.53 20.29 3.38
CA VAL A 732 8.47 20.56 2.39
C VAL A 732 7.27 19.65 2.62
N ILE A 733 6.11 20.25 2.89
CA ILE A 733 4.84 19.57 3.09
C ILE A 733 4.01 19.68 1.80
N HIS A 734 3.53 18.55 1.26
CA HIS A 734 2.70 18.57 0.06
C HIS A 734 1.25 18.89 0.41
N HIS A 735 0.76 20.03 -0.05
CA HIS A 735 -0.58 20.56 0.26
C HIS A 735 -1.52 20.30 -0.92
N ILE A 736 -2.58 19.51 -0.70
CA ILE A 736 -3.57 19.17 -1.72
C ILE A 736 -4.97 19.49 -1.21
N GLN A 737 -5.58 20.54 -1.80
CA GLN A 737 -6.98 20.92 -1.61
C GLN A 737 -7.83 20.28 -2.71
N PHE A 738 -8.59 19.24 -2.37
CA PHE A 738 -9.49 18.54 -3.29
C PHE A 738 -10.84 19.28 -3.42
N PRO A 739 -11.44 19.35 -4.63
CA PRO A 739 -12.75 19.94 -4.82
C PRO A 739 -13.86 19.23 -4.06
N ASN A 740 -14.86 19.99 -3.59
CA ASN A 740 -16.11 19.44 -3.06
C ASN A 740 -16.77 18.53 -4.11
N GLY A 741 -17.30 17.38 -3.70
CA GLY A 741 -17.87 16.36 -4.58
C GLY A 741 -16.87 15.35 -5.14
N THR A 742 -15.55 15.49 -4.88
CA THR A 742 -14.54 14.50 -5.31
C THR A 742 -14.84 13.13 -4.69
N HIS A 743 -14.83 12.05 -5.48
CA HIS A 743 -15.07 10.68 -4.98
C HIS A 743 -13.93 10.20 -4.08
N ARG A 744 -14.19 9.31 -3.10
CA ARG A 744 -13.12 8.81 -2.21
C ARG A 744 -11.98 8.15 -2.98
N ASP A 745 -12.28 7.26 -3.93
CA ASP A 745 -11.26 6.66 -4.82
C ASP A 745 -10.48 7.71 -5.64
N ASP A 746 -11.10 8.80 -6.09
CA ASP A 746 -10.39 9.86 -6.83
C ASP A 746 -9.46 10.66 -5.92
N LEU A 747 -9.86 10.89 -4.68
CA LEU A 747 -9.02 11.53 -3.65
C LEU A 747 -7.82 10.63 -3.30
N VAL A 748 -8.06 9.35 -3.06
CA VAL A 748 -7.02 8.34 -2.77
C VAL A 748 -6.06 8.18 -3.95
N ILE A 749 -6.58 7.99 -5.16
CA ILE A 749 -5.77 7.82 -6.37
C ILE A 749 -5.04 9.12 -6.72
N GLY A 750 -5.67 10.27 -6.54
CA GLY A 750 -5.05 11.58 -6.67
C GLY A 750 -3.88 11.75 -5.72
N ALA A 751 -4.11 11.65 -4.41
CA ALA A 751 -3.07 11.82 -3.38
C ALA A 751 -1.87 10.88 -3.60
N GLY A 752 -2.12 9.60 -3.93
CA GLY A 752 -1.06 8.64 -4.27
C GLY A 752 -0.30 8.95 -5.56
N SER A 753 -0.99 9.43 -6.61
CA SER A 753 -0.38 9.75 -7.91
C SER A 753 0.31 11.13 -7.96
N ASP A 754 -0.01 12.03 -7.02
CA ASP A 754 0.53 13.40 -6.94
C ASP A 754 1.59 13.53 -5.84
N ALA A 755 1.20 13.42 -4.56
CA ALA A 755 2.14 13.53 -3.45
C ALA A 755 2.92 12.23 -3.25
N GLY A 756 2.27 11.07 -3.36
CA GLY A 756 2.94 9.77 -3.24
C GLY A 756 4.08 9.59 -4.24
N ALA A 757 3.92 10.11 -5.45
CA ALA A 757 4.94 10.11 -6.50
C ALA A 757 6.20 10.92 -6.14
N LEU A 758 6.05 11.97 -5.34
CA LEU A 758 7.17 12.78 -4.85
C LEU A 758 7.82 12.11 -3.63
N LEU A 759 7.03 11.55 -2.73
CA LEU A 759 7.53 10.87 -1.54
C LEU A 759 8.35 9.60 -1.90
N VAL A 760 7.95 8.81 -2.92
CA VAL A 760 8.79 7.69 -3.42
C VAL A 760 9.99 8.13 -4.26
N ASP A 761 9.99 9.36 -4.78
CA ASP A 761 11.18 10.02 -5.34
C ASP A 761 12.14 10.54 -4.25
N GLY A 762 11.80 10.39 -2.96
CA GLY A 762 12.57 10.90 -1.83
C GLY A 762 12.36 12.40 -1.57
N LEU A 763 11.34 13.00 -2.18
CA LEU A 763 11.07 14.44 -2.22
C LEU A 763 9.84 14.81 -1.37
N GLY A 764 10.08 15.23 -0.13
CA GLY A 764 9.05 15.75 0.78
C GLY A 764 9.14 15.19 2.20
N ASP A 765 8.56 15.93 3.13
CA ASP A 765 8.68 15.71 4.59
C ASP A 765 7.32 15.52 5.27
N GLY A 766 6.21 15.69 4.54
CA GLY A 766 4.86 15.45 5.05
C GLY A 766 3.74 15.82 4.08
N LEU A 767 2.50 15.77 4.59
CA LEU A 767 1.26 15.96 3.85
C LEU A 767 0.32 16.94 4.56
N LEU A 768 -0.39 17.77 3.80
CA LEU A 768 -1.63 18.44 4.22
C LEU A 768 -2.70 18.14 3.15
N LEU A 769 -3.62 17.23 3.46
CA LEU A 769 -4.75 16.92 2.58
C LEU A 769 -6.01 17.64 3.11
N GLU A 770 -6.75 18.29 2.23
CA GLU A 770 -8.01 18.97 2.54
C GLU A 770 -9.11 18.53 1.55
N ALA A 771 -10.29 18.18 2.07
CA ALA A 771 -11.52 18.06 1.29
C ALA A 771 -12.70 18.41 2.21
N ALA A 772 -13.31 19.59 1.99
CA ALA A 772 -14.25 20.17 2.96
C ALA A 772 -15.59 19.43 3.07
N ASP A 773 -15.90 18.53 2.14
CA ASP A 773 -17.10 17.70 2.12
C ASP A 773 -16.85 16.23 2.55
N LYS A 774 -15.72 15.96 3.22
CA LYS A 774 -15.33 14.61 3.66
C LYS A 774 -15.11 14.51 5.17
N ASP A 775 -15.28 13.31 5.68
CA ASP A 775 -15.10 12.99 7.09
C ASP A 775 -13.65 13.27 7.52
N PHE A 776 -13.47 14.01 8.61
CA PHE A 776 -12.15 14.41 9.11
C PHE A 776 -11.23 13.19 9.35
N GLU A 777 -11.78 12.11 9.92
CA GLU A 777 -11.08 10.85 10.11
C GLU A 777 -10.64 10.19 8.78
N PHE A 778 -11.46 10.21 7.74
CA PHE A 778 -11.08 9.66 6.44
C PHE A 778 -9.86 10.41 5.87
N ILE A 779 -9.82 11.74 5.98
CA ILE A 779 -8.68 12.55 5.53
C ILE A 779 -7.42 12.30 6.37
N ARG A 780 -7.55 12.18 7.70
CA ARG A 780 -6.45 11.79 8.60
C ARG A 780 -5.88 10.42 8.23
N ASN A 781 -6.75 9.41 8.12
CA ASN A 781 -6.37 8.02 7.86
C ASN A 781 -5.77 7.88 6.46
N THR A 782 -6.33 8.57 5.45
CA THR A 782 -5.75 8.68 4.10
C THR A 782 -4.34 9.26 4.11
N SER A 783 -4.09 10.29 4.94
CA SER A 783 -2.77 10.92 5.05
C SER A 783 -1.72 9.98 5.65
N PHE A 784 -2.05 9.27 6.74
CA PHE A 784 -1.15 8.26 7.30
C PHE A 784 -0.96 7.04 6.39
N ASN A 785 -2.02 6.58 5.72
CA ASN A 785 -1.97 5.50 4.72
C ASN A 785 -1.00 5.83 3.58
N LEU A 786 -0.99 7.09 3.12
CA LEU A 786 -0.06 7.55 2.09
C LEU A 786 1.40 7.53 2.58
N LEU A 787 1.69 8.03 3.79
CA LEU A 787 3.04 7.94 4.37
C LEU A 787 3.50 6.47 4.55
N GLN A 788 2.64 5.60 5.06
CA GLN A 788 2.94 4.18 5.25
C GLN A 788 3.19 3.46 3.90
N GLY A 789 2.36 3.76 2.88
CA GLY A 789 2.54 3.27 1.51
C GLY A 789 3.83 3.77 0.83
N CYS A 790 4.28 4.96 1.17
CA CYS A 790 5.54 5.55 0.71
C CYS A 790 6.78 5.15 1.54
N ARG A 791 6.66 4.19 2.47
CA ARG A 791 7.76 3.74 3.36
C ARG A 791 8.32 4.84 4.27
N MET A 792 7.45 5.74 4.73
CA MET A 792 7.80 6.87 5.59
C MET A 792 7.44 6.64 7.06
N ARG A 793 6.15 6.74 7.43
CA ARG A 793 5.69 6.62 8.82
C ARG A 793 4.63 5.53 8.95
N ASN A 794 4.94 4.49 9.71
CA ASN A 794 4.05 3.35 9.95
C ASN A 794 3.29 3.58 11.26
N THR A 795 1.98 3.86 11.20
CA THR A 795 1.16 4.17 12.39
C THR A 795 0.29 3.00 12.85
N LYS A 796 0.08 2.01 11.97
CA LYS A 796 -0.65 0.76 12.21
C LYS A 796 0.17 -0.41 11.68
N THR A 797 -0.34 -1.62 11.86
CA THR A 797 0.20 -2.83 11.20
C THR A 797 0.07 -2.73 9.68
N GLU A 798 1.08 -3.18 8.93
CA GLU A 798 0.96 -3.35 7.47
C GLU A 798 0.49 -4.77 7.13
N TYR A 799 -0.42 -4.87 6.17
CA TYR A 799 -0.87 -6.14 5.61
C TYR A 799 -0.42 -6.29 4.16
N VAL A 800 0.29 -7.37 3.88
CA VAL A 800 0.74 -7.77 2.53
C VAL A 800 -0.12 -8.95 2.08
N SER A 801 -1.39 -8.68 1.76
CA SER A 801 -2.35 -9.68 1.30
C SER A 801 -2.24 -9.89 -0.23
N CYS A 802 -2.19 -11.15 -0.68
CA CYS A 802 -2.23 -11.44 -2.11
C CYS A 802 -3.63 -11.17 -2.71
N PRO A 803 -3.78 -10.85 -4.02
CA PRO A 803 -5.06 -10.49 -4.62
C PRO A 803 -6.00 -11.70 -4.89
N SER A 804 -5.76 -12.82 -4.21
CA SER A 804 -6.27 -14.15 -4.54
C SER A 804 -6.00 -14.58 -6.01
N CYS A 805 -6.30 -15.84 -6.31
CA CYS A 805 -6.28 -16.47 -7.64
C CYS A 805 -6.86 -17.88 -7.54
N GLY A 806 -7.07 -18.57 -8.66
CA GLY A 806 -7.42 -20.01 -8.71
C GLY A 806 -6.40 -21.00 -8.10
N ARG A 807 -5.53 -20.56 -7.20
CA ARG A 807 -4.59 -21.36 -6.37
C ARG A 807 -4.82 -21.17 -4.87
N THR A 808 -5.64 -20.20 -4.46
CA THR A 808 -5.88 -19.86 -3.05
C THR A 808 -6.54 -21.05 -2.34
N LEU A 809 -6.02 -21.44 -1.18
CA LEU A 809 -6.43 -22.66 -0.46
C LEU A 809 -7.46 -22.42 0.65
N PHE A 810 -7.93 -21.18 0.80
CA PHE A 810 -8.86 -20.69 1.83
C PHE A 810 -9.50 -19.36 1.39
N ASP A 811 -10.50 -18.85 2.10
CA ASP A 811 -11.01 -17.51 1.82
C ASP A 811 -10.03 -16.45 2.37
N LEU A 812 -9.41 -15.68 1.47
CA LEU A 812 -8.39 -14.71 1.84
C LEU A 812 -8.97 -13.42 2.43
N GLN A 813 -10.26 -13.12 2.20
CA GLN A 813 -10.93 -11.93 2.70
C GLN A 813 -11.36 -12.17 4.14
N GLU A 814 -12.03 -13.29 4.42
CA GLU A 814 -12.43 -13.71 5.77
C GLU A 814 -11.22 -13.77 6.72
N ILE A 815 -10.14 -14.44 6.30
CA ILE A 815 -8.92 -14.56 7.11
C ILE A 815 -8.13 -13.23 7.18
N SER A 816 -8.13 -12.39 6.13
CA SER A 816 -7.52 -11.05 6.24
C SER A 816 -8.27 -10.16 7.24
N ALA A 817 -9.60 -10.27 7.32
CA ALA A 817 -10.40 -9.55 8.30
C ALA A 817 -10.12 -10.05 9.73
N GLU A 818 -10.15 -11.36 9.97
CA GLU A 818 -9.90 -11.97 11.29
C GLU A 818 -8.51 -11.63 11.85
N ILE A 819 -7.48 -11.66 11.00
CA ILE A 819 -6.12 -11.28 11.39
C ILE A 819 -6.06 -9.78 11.73
N ARG A 820 -6.72 -8.91 10.95
CA ARG A 820 -6.69 -7.44 11.16
C ARG A 820 -7.41 -6.98 12.40
N GLU A 821 -8.59 -7.52 12.67
CA GLU A 821 -9.35 -7.27 13.90
C GLU A 821 -8.46 -7.47 15.12
N LYS A 822 -7.70 -8.58 15.13
CA LYS A 822 -6.85 -8.98 16.26
C LYS A 822 -5.45 -8.36 16.29
N THR A 823 -4.97 -7.72 15.23
CA THR A 823 -3.56 -7.25 15.15
C THR A 823 -3.35 -5.79 14.75
N SER A 824 -4.34 -5.09 14.17
CA SER A 824 -4.13 -3.78 13.52
C SER A 824 -3.57 -2.65 14.40
N HIS A 825 -3.69 -2.79 15.72
CA HIS A 825 -3.16 -1.89 16.74
C HIS A 825 -1.64 -2.00 16.96
N LEU A 826 -0.90 -2.85 16.22
CA LEU A 826 0.54 -3.07 16.37
C LEU A 826 1.34 -2.19 15.37
N PRO A 827 1.79 -0.98 15.74
CA PRO A 827 2.54 -0.10 14.84
C PRO A 827 3.90 -0.71 14.48
N GLY A 828 4.30 -0.58 13.22
CA GLY A 828 5.60 -1.09 12.76
C GLY A 828 5.73 -2.61 12.81
N VAL A 829 4.63 -3.35 12.84
CA VAL A 829 4.58 -4.79 12.53
C VAL A 829 4.02 -4.97 11.12
N SER A 830 4.57 -5.92 10.37
CA SER A 830 4.16 -6.24 9.01
C SER A 830 3.80 -7.73 8.88
N ILE A 831 2.62 -8.01 8.33
CA ILE A 831 2.03 -9.36 8.26
C ILE A 831 1.65 -9.67 6.81
N ALA A 832 2.27 -10.70 6.23
CA ALA A 832 1.95 -11.22 4.92
C ALA A 832 0.85 -12.30 4.99
N ILE A 833 -0.19 -12.18 4.16
CA ILE A 833 -1.34 -13.09 4.14
C ILE A 833 -1.48 -13.69 2.74
N MET A 834 -1.07 -14.96 2.61
CA MET A 834 -0.72 -15.57 1.33
C MET A 834 -1.54 -16.83 1.05
N GLY A 835 -2.42 -16.75 0.05
CA GLY A 835 -3.37 -17.81 -0.30
C GLY A 835 -2.76 -19.15 -0.71
N CYS A 836 -1.51 -19.16 -1.15
CA CYS A 836 -0.80 -20.37 -1.52
C CYS A 836 0.72 -20.25 -1.34
N ILE A 837 1.35 -21.40 -1.10
CA ILE A 837 2.80 -21.57 -0.95
C ILE A 837 3.63 -21.13 -2.17
N VAL A 838 3.04 -20.94 -3.35
CA VAL A 838 3.79 -20.74 -4.62
C VAL A 838 4.58 -19.42 -4.62
N ASN A 839 3.88 -18.28 -4.56
CA ASN A 839 4.51 -16.96 -4.49
C ASN A 839 4.77 -16.53 -3.03
N GLY A 840 3.93 -16.96 -2.08
CA GLY A 840 3.82 -16.37 -0.74
C GLY A 840 5.14 -16.13 0.01
N PRO A 841 5.96 -17.17 0.25
CA PRO A 841 7.28 -17.04 0.93
C PRO A 841 8.29 -16.12 0.25
N GLY A 842 8.03 -15.76 -1.01
CA GLY A 842 8.82 -14.81 -1.79
C GLY A 842 8.30 -13.39 -1.67
N GLU A 843 7.02 -13.16 -1.97
CA GLU A 843 6.42 -11.81 -1.94
C GLU A 843 6.30 -11.25 -0.49
N MET A 844 6.45 -12.11 0.53
CA MET A 844 6.60 -11.73 1.94
C MET A 844 8.02 -11.34 2.36
N ALA A 845 8.98 -11.22 1.44
CA ALA A 845 10.39 -10.92 1.73
C ALA A 845 10.58 -9.76 2.73
N ASP A 846 9.72 -8.74 2.61
CA ASP A 846 9.77 -7.48 3.36
C ASP A 846 8.87 -7.49 4.62
N ALA A 847 8.29 -8.64 5.00
CA ALA A 847 7.34 -8.75 6.12
C ALA A 847 7.94 -9.47 7.34
N ASP A 848 7.62 -8.99 8.55
CA ASP A 848 8.06 -9.60 9.81
C ASP A 848 7.53 -11.01 10.00
N PHE A 849 6.23 -11.20 9.72
CA PHE A 849 5.50 -12.45 9.91
C PHE A 849 4.72 -12.82 8.66
N GLY A 850 4.55 -14.13 8.41
CA GLY A 850 3.78 -14.63 7.28
C GLY A 850 2.80 -15.73 7.65
N TYR A 851 1.61 -15.67 7.07
CA TYR A 851 0.53 -16.64 7.17
C TYR A 851 0.27 -17.22 5.77
N VAL A 852 0.56 -18.51 5.55
CA VAL A 852 0.58 -19.10 4.20
C VAL A 852 -0.29 -20.34 4.11
N GLY A 853 -1.12 -20.42 3.07
CA GLY A 853 -1.78 -21.66 2.67
C GLY A 853 -0.77 -22.70 2.17
N GLY A 854 -0.41 -23.65 3.04
CA GLY A 854 0.52 -24.73 2.73
C GLY A 854 -0.17 -25.89 2.00
N THR A 855 -1.30 -26.36 2.54
CA THR A 855 -2.19 -27.37 1.93
C THR A 855 -3.65 -27.07 2.30
N PRO A 856 -4.66 -27.63 1.60
CA PRO A 856 -6.08 -27.38 1.93
C PRO A 856 -6.38 -27.63 3.42
N GLY A 857 -7.01 -26.66 4.08
CA GLY A 857 -7.30 -26.72 5.52
C GLY A 857 -6.12 -26.43 6.45
N LYS A 858 -4.91 -26.15 5.93
CA LYS A 858 -3.67 -26.05 6.72
C LYS A 858 -2.78 -24.87 6.38
N ILE A 859 -2.27 -24.23 7.43
CA ILE A 859 -1.46 -23.02 7.38
C ILE A 859 -0.02 -23.31 7.85
N ASP A 860 0.94 -22.71 7.15
CA ASP A 860 2.34 -22.61 7.57
C ASP A 860 2.61 -21.16 8.01
N LEU A 861 3.26 -20.97 9.17
CA LEU A 861 3.64 -19.66 9.71
C LEU A 861 5.14 -19.39 9.55
N TYR A 862 5.45 -18.12 9.29
CA TYR A 862 6.76 -17.64 8.91
C TYR A 862 7.22 -16.47 9.80
N VAL A 863 8.54 -16.35 9.95
CA VAL A 863 9.23 -15.14 10.44
C VAL A 863 10.23 -14.73 9.37
N GLY A 864 10.02 -13.57 8.74
CA GLY A 864 10.62 -13.24 7.45
C GLY A 864 10.48 -14.39 6.44
N LYS A 865 11.55 -14.70 5.71
CA LYS A 865 11.57 -15.79 4.72
C LYS A 865 11.59 -17.22 5.34
N THR A 866 11.61 -17.38 6.67
CA THR A 866 11.81 -18.68 7.35
C THR A 866 10.52 -19.28 7.90
N VAL A 867 10.22 -20.54 7.57
CA VAL A 867 9.09 -21.29 8.15
C VAL A 867 9.39 -21.71 9.58
N VAL A 868 8.54 -21.32 10.54
CA VAL A 868 8.73 -21.61 11.98
C VAL A 868 7.74 -22.61 12.56
N LYS A 869 6.49 -22.61 12.09
CA LYS A 869 5.42 -23.54 12.51
C LYS A 869 4.72 -24.04 11.24
N ARG A 870 4.43 -25.34 11.11
CA ARG A 870 3.91 -25.95 9.86
C ARG A 870 2.65 -26.77 10.05
N GLY A 871 1.81 -26.79 9.03
CA GLY A 871 0.64 -27.68 8.92
C GLY A 871 -0.45 -27.44 9.96
N ILE A 872 -0.52 -26.23 10.52
CA ILE A 872 -1.47 -25.84 11.58
C ILE A 872 -2.89 -25.90 11.01
N VAL A 873 -3.84 -26.46 11.75
CA VAL A 873 -5.26 -26.43 11.39
C VAL A 873 -5.74 -24.99 11.37
N MET A 874 -6.41 -24.58 10.29
CA MET A 874 -6.77 -23.18 10.02
C MET A 874 -7.50 -22.48 11.17
N GLU A 875 -8.45 -23.18 11.82
CA GLU A 875 -9.21 -22.73 13.01
C GLU A 875 -8.34 -22.25 14.18
N HIS A 876 -7.07 -22.66 14.23
CA HIS A 876 -6.13 -22.30 15.30
C HIS A 876 -4.94 -21.45 14.79
N ALA A 877 -4.85 -21.22 13.47
CA ALA A 877 -3.69 -20.60 12.85
C ALA A 877 -3.56 -19.10 13.19
N THR A 878 -4.67 -18.36 13.24
CA THR A 878 -4.66 -16.93 13.61
C THR A 878 -4.24 -16.71 15.06
N ASN A 879 -4.69 -17.57 15.98
CA ASN A 879 -4.23 -17.52 17.37
C ASN A 879 -2.74 -17.90 17.47
N ALA A 880 -2.28 -18.93 16.74
CA ALA A 880 -0.88 -19.33 16.70
C ALA A 880 0.05 -18.26 16.06
N LEU A 881 -0.49 -17.38 15.19
CA LEU A 881 0.19 -16.19 14.69
C LEU A 881 0.32 -15.10 15.77
N ILE A 882 -0.75 -14.85 16.54
CA ILE A 882 -0.71 -13.91 17.68
C ILE A 882 0.30 -14.36 18.74
N ASP A 883 0.33 -15.66 19.06
CA ASP A 883 1.32 -16.23 19.97
C ASP A 883 2.74 -16.12 19.40
N LEU A 884 2.92 -16.29 18.09
CA LEU A 884 4.21 -16.08 17.41
C LEU A 884 4.68 -14.62 17.48
N ILE A 885 3.77 -13.64 17.35
CA ILE A 885 4.09 -12.21 17.49
C ILE A 885 4.49 -11.87 18.94
N LYS A 886 3.83 -12.49 19.92
CA LYS A 886 4.16 -12.38 21.35
C LYS A 886 5.51 -13.04 21.69
N GLU A 887 5.78 -14.23 21.17
CA GLU A 887 7.07 -14.94 21.28
C GLU A 887 8.26 -14.09 20.81
N HIS A 888 8.04 -13.19 19.84
CA HIS A 888 9.05 -12.30 19.28
C HIS A 888 9.09 -10.89 19.91
N GLY A 889 8.29 -10.63 20.96
CA GLY A 889 8.26 -9.34 21.64
C GLY A 889 7.74 -8.17 20.78
N ARG A 890 6.97 -8.47 19.73
CA ARG A 890 6.37 -7.47 18.81
C ARG A 890 4.89 -7.21 19.09
N TRP A 891 4.36 -7.81 20.16
CA TRP A 891 3.01 -7.55 20.65
C TRP A 891 3.00 -6.37 21.63
N VAL A 892 2.02 -5.50 21.48
CA VAL A 892 1.62 -4.46 22.44
C VAL A 892 0.13 -4.69 22.65
N ASP A 893 -0.33 -4.77 23.89
CA ASP A 893 -1.76 -4.98 24.13
C ASP A 893 -2.59 -3.79 23.59
N PRO A 894 -3.80 -4.05 23.04
CA PRO A 894 -4.65 -3.00 22.50
C PRO A 894 -4.98 -1.96 23.59
N PRO A 895 -5.15 -0.68 23.22
CA PRO A 895 -5.58 0.33 24.17
C PRO A 895 -6.93 -0.09 24.78
N VAL A 896 -7.04 0.03 26.10
CA VAL A 896 -8.29 -0.26 26.81
C VAL A 896 -9.37 0.71 26.33
N GLU A 897 -10.53 0.19 25.95
CA GLU A 897 -11.69 1.03 25.59
C GLU A 897 -12.24 1.74 26.84
N GLU A 898 -12.33 3.07 26.79
CA GLU A 898 -12.96 3.96 27.78
C GLU A 898 -14.28 4.55 27.26
#